data_AF-A0A7C4HS16-F1
#
_entry.id   AF-A0A7C4HS16-F1
#
_cell.length_a   1.000
_cell.length_b   1.000
_cell.length_c   1.000
_cell.angle_alpha   90.00
_cell.angle_beta   90.00
_cell.angle_gamma   90.00
#
_symmetry.space_group_name_H-M   'P 1'
#
loop_
_entity.id
_entity.type
_entity.pdbx_description
1 polymer ?
#
loop_
_entity_poly.entity_id
_entity_poly.type
_entity_poly.pdbx_seq_one_letter_code
_entity_poly.pdbx_strand_id
1 'polypeptide(L)'
;MSARLEIVGVLAVGLAVGASAEPFLRVPKLPAQPVFAPDHRVAFEWLQASAFCGLRNALSANCGEEAAYVGNGFDASWWLGYDDRCLYAACFVRLPEAEGLDFIARTTAPNDINILQDDHLELQISFENPEEAAGKPFFKLMVNPNGALYAATIEALPGQDLLRDPSRILFAHTVTSEAHAPGRWWVARLGIPLDMLGVGHLDGREARLHLAYQTGFYYGSWGGVGWKGWNGMGRVVFDPAPPATLRLNGSFPRLLDRRGMLGLEAKGCYRTGAAESPMTVRLTARVEAGGATLYGKSVESKGVGGETFALAIQDAFTPRDSGNVLHVEAVALTGAGEETLLLRNTLPFDKSDPRLEEQTAEWKKEHRRTATAAVEYDYVYAPYTDQLDAWVNTRMNLALLQGAERARGEAMQAADELRVTVVNAAGETVARGSGRVADHHGHVVLAFEPPLAEGSYTVRYELWNAGQRVDTHERTLERRRFAWEKNRIGRERVVIPPWEPLRRSGRSLRMWGREYVIGDHGLPAAMVSQGRDVLGGAIRLQEKIGGRWATAAPGGAAAWRRWLGVGQPRIALIAGRCFPAEYAQFEMVKGACPPPVLTATDGYAAQVQADSELGGLPIRVAAELLYDGFYRVTLRLLPAQPTRVESLRLTIPLAQDAVLMRFSRQYNLAGTGAIPEGEGVLFESNAMPPVPGVHNSFVPIVFVGTHDRGLFWMAESDRGWAPDDQASLIQLVREEGQLELRFHLVGKPVTLDQPRAIEFALLATPSRPKPPGYRRALWTDGVYSHDTSGYRYYGAGVNGFQLYTDEDYEGLRKFFYERGGVSPLYPEGQTPETMKGRTYRVRTEAAINGGPLIVYGSTFGANAAMEEFPTFGSAWIQSAGLSRRARVDGTFRNRLNMGGTRQWTSDEQLTPVFTTMDDSFIDCHLWHMTRIADRCGINGTFYDNYQTYTTDRLPTVTDITGVAYRREDGALQPLANPLRRHEWTRRWATALWMMNRPPMQLMSNDPDNTYGPTWYVEGLVYHQSPVKDWIEQGMTLDRFAAFTASSSGMGLLATHIPPLLRDGRPTGVEERLVRLALAFALLHDLAPNLQRISGDGRSKLPEAIRRALLDDVEFAREGARWIRYWDNAEALALGDSRLIAGGYVHPEGKCGLLIVLNPTESPIAASLVAKTELLGRAVSEFIEADTGVAVATGATAALEVPRHGVRYLIVR
;
A
#
# COMPACT_ATOMS: atom_id res chain seq x y z
N MET A 1 -82.00 -22.61 24.25
CA MET A 1 -82.88 -21.53 23.77
C MET A 1 -81.98 -20.40 23.33
N SER A 2 -81.71 -20.26 22.03
CA SER A 2 -82.52 -19.50 21.04
C SER A 2 -81.94 -18.09 20.88
N ALA A 3 -81.67 -17.52 19.71
CA ALA A 3 -81.93 -17.92 18.34
C ALA A 3 -81.08 -17.02 17.39
N ARG A 4 -80.78 -17.57 16.21
CA ARG A 4 -80.88 -16.98 14.85
C ARG A 4 -80.39 -15.54 14.59
N LEU A 5 -79.48 -15.40 13.62
CA LEU A 5 -79.75 -14.94 12.23
C LEU A 5 -78.39 -15.02 11.47
N GLU A 6 -78.17 -15.95 10.52
CA GLU A 6 -78.55 -15.97 9.09
C GLU A 6 -77.99 -14.85 8.19
N ILE A 7 -76.98 -15.23 7.38
CA ILE A 7 -76.98 -15.31 5.89
C ILE A 7 -76.60 -14.06 5.03
N VAL A 8 -75.50 -14.28 4.29
CA VAL A 8 -75.16 -13.92 2.87
C VAL A 8 -74.51 -12.57 2.52
N GLY A 9 -73.21 -12.66 2.21
CA GLY A 9 -72.62 -12.43 0.88
C GLY A 9 -72.72 -11.05 0.22
N VAL A 10 -71.57 -10.35 0.12
CA VAL A 10 -70.95 -9.78 -1.11
C VAL A 10 -69.62 -9.08 -0.74
N LEU A 11 -68.54 -9.66 -1.27
CA LEU A 11 -67.27 -9.10 -1.77
C LEU A 11 -66.69 -7.74 -1.30
N ALA A 12 -65.44 -7.89 -0.80
CA ALA A 12 -64.20 -7.22 -1.20
C ALA A 12 -63.84 -5.82 -0.66
N VAL A 13 -62.55 -5.76 -0.31
CA VAL A 13 -61.66 -4.61 -0.04
C VAL A 13 -61.48 -4.24 1.44
N GLY A 14 -60.29 -4.54 1.98
CA GLY A 14 -59.70 -3.74 3.05
C GLY A 14 -58.99 -4.43 4.23
N LEU A 15 -58.59 -5.71 4.16
CA LEU A 15 -57.63 -6.29 5.13
C LEU A 15 -56.22 -6.27 4.54
N ALA A 16 -55.31 -5.50 5.16
CA ALA A 16 -53.88 -5.82 5.32
C ALA A 16 -53.22 -4.76 6.23
N VAL A 17 -53.20 -4.99 7.55
CA VAL A 17 -52.07 -4.54 8.37
C VAL A 17 -50.92 -5.43 7.91
N GLY A 18 -49.98 -4.88 7.14
CA GLY A 18 -48.99 -5.67 6.41
C GLY A 18 -48.16 -6.58 7.32
N ALA A 19 -48.33 -7.89 7.19
CA ALA A 19 -47.39 -8.86 7.75
C ALA A 19 -45.98 -8.50 7.24
N SER A 20 -45.01 -8.35 8.15
CA SER A 20 -43.62 -8.10 7.74
C SER A 20 -43.19 -9.22 6.80
N ALA A 21 -42.79 -8.87 5.57
CA ALA A 21 -42.38 -9.87 4.60
C ALA A 21 -41.15 -10.65 5.12
N GLU A 22 -41.21 -11.98 4.95
CA GLU A 22 -40.17 -12.92 5.40
C GLU A 22 -38.77 -12.54 4.86
N PRO A 23 -37.70 -12.59 5.68
CA PRO A 23 -36.32 -12.44 5.20
C PRO A 23 -36.00 -13.48 4.14
N PHE A 24 -35.36 -13.04 3.06
CA PHE A 24 -35.06 -13.87 1.91
C PHE A 24 -33.64 -13.63 1.43
N LEU A 25 -32.94 -14.71 1.06
CA LEU A 25 -31.64 -14.62 0.40
C LEU A 25 -31.49 -15.69 -0.69
N ARG A 26 -31.11 -15.25 -1.87
CA ARG A 26 -30.70 -16.16 -2.96
C ARG A 26 -29.22 -16.45 -2.82
N VAL A 27 -28.85 -17.71 -2.64
CA VAL A 27 -27.46 -18.14 -2.39
C VAL A 27 -26.88 -18.74 -3.67
N PRO A 28 -25.79 -18.18 -4.21
CA PRO A 28 -25.20 -18.62 -5.48
C PRO A 28 -24.29 -19.85 -5.32
N LYS A 29 -24.24 -20.70 -6.36
CA LYS A 29 -23.17 -21.69 -6.50
C LYS A 29 -21.85 -21.00 -6.82
N LEU A 30 -20.80 -21.29 -6.08
CA LEU A 30 -19.49 -20.69 -6.28
C LEU A 30 -18.74 -21.47 -7.36
N PRO A 31 -18.00 -20.77 -8.25
CA PRO A 31 -17.27 -21.41 -9.33
C PRO A 31 -16.03 -22.20 -8.85
N ALA A 32 -15.60 -21.96 -7.61
CA ALA A 32 -14.54 -22.68 -6.93
C ALA A 32 -14.78 -22.63 -5.41
N GLN A 33 -14.21 -23.60 -4.69
CA GLN A 33 -14.19 -23.60 -3.22
C GLN A 33 -13.51 -22.32 -2.71
N PRO A 34 -14.14 -21.57 -1.78
CA PRO A 34 -13.54 -20.39 -1.18
C PRO A 34 -12.28 -20.75 -0.39
N VAL A 35 -11.31 -19.84 -0.38
CA VAL A 35 -10.07 -20.02 0.38
C VAL A 35 -10.32 -19.76 1.88
N PHE A 36 -9.90 -20.71 2.73
CA PHE A 36 -9.95 -20.66 4.19
C PHE A 36 -8.59 -20.25 4.78
N ALA A 37 -8.06 -19.11 4.35
CA ALA A 37 -6.78 -18.60 4.84
C ALA A 37 -6.99 -17.65 6.03
N PRO A 38 -6.04 -17.61 6.99
CA PRO A 38 -6.13 -16.73 8.16
C PRO A 38 -5.98 -15.23 7.85
N ASP A 39 -6.17 -14.80 6.60
CA ASP A 39 -6.21 -13.39 6.24
C ASP A 39 -7.61 -12.82 6.45
N HIS A 40 -7.66 -11.52 6.72
CA HIS A 40 -8.90 -10.79 6.96
C HIS A 40 -9.63 -10.34 5.71
N ARG A 41 -9.04 -10.61 4.54
CA ARG A 41 -9.63 -10.25 3.26
C ARG A 41 -10.55 -11.37 2.86
N VAL A 42 -11.82 -11.04 2.67
CA VAL A 42 -12.77 -11.90 1.98
C VAL A 42 -12.22 -12.08 0.56
N ALA A 43 -11.64 -13.26 0.27
CA ALA A 43 -10.96 -13.56 -0.99
C ALA A 43 -11.90 -13.36 -2.20
N PHE A 44 -11.36 -13.22 -3.42
CA PHE A 44 -12.16 -12.89 -4.62
C PHE A 44 -13.33 -13.86 -4.84
N GLU A 45 -13.16 -15.12 -4.45
CA GLU A 45 -14.18 -16.18 -4.52
C GLU A 45 -15.44 -15.84 -3.70
N TRP A 46 -15.30 -15.14 -2.57
CA TRP A 46 -16.41 -14.69 -1.74
C TRP A 46 -17.10 -13.41 -2.29
N LEU A 47 -16.52 -12.71 -3.27
CA LEU A 47 -17.22 -11.63 -3.99
C LEU A 47 -18.37 -12.17 -4.85
N GLN A 48 -18.33 -13.46 -5.16
CA GLN A 48 -19.37 -14.19 -5.87
C GLN A 48 -20.41 -14.81 -4.93
N ALA A 49 -20.26 -14.64 -3.61
CA ALA A 49 -21.23 -15.07 -2.60
C ALA A 49 -22.27 -13.97 -2.36
N SER A 50 -23.47 -14.37 -1.94
CA SER A 50 -24.48 -13.42 -1.48
C SER A 50 -24.16 -12.97 -0.07
N ALA A 51 -24.29 -11.67 0.20
CA ALA A 51 -23.93 -11.11 1.49
C ALA A 51 -24.93 -10.07 2.00
N PHE A 52 -25.14 -10.08 3.32
CA PHE A 52 -26.03 -9.14 3.98
C PHE A 52 -25.48 -8.73 5.36
N CYS A 53 -26.00 -7.61 5.85
CA CYS A 53 -25.76 -7.09 7.20
C CYS A 53 -27.10 -6.68 7.84
N GLY A 54 -27.11 -6.47 9.15
CA GLY A 54 -28.30 -6.09 9.91
C GLY A 54 -29.03 -7.30 10.48
N LEU A 55 -28.91 -7.48 11.80
CA LEU A 55 -29.57 -8.52 12.58
C LEU A 55 -30.69 -7.87 13.43
N ARG A 56 -31.77 -8.61 13.66
CA ARG A 56 -32.87 -8.25 14.59
C ARG A 56 -32.48 -8.68 16.00
N ASN A 57 -32.77 -7.89 17.03
CA ASN A 57 -32.61 -8.37 18.41
C ASN A 57 -33.77 -9.34 18.73
N ALA A 58 -33.47 -10.59 19.06
CA ALA A 58 -34.51 -11.63 19.26
C ALA A 58 -34.82 -11.93 20.73
N LEU A 59 -34.21 -11.22 21.69
CA LEU A 59 -34.49 -11.45 23.12
C LEU A 59 -35.94 -11.10 23.53
N SER A 60 -36.62 -10.21 22.80
CA SER A 60 -38.04 -9.92 23.04
C SER A 60 -38.98 -11.03 22.56
N ALA A 61 -38.54 -11.90 21.64
CA ALA A 61 -39.37 -12.95 21.06
C ALA A 61 -39.67 -14.11 22.04
N ASN A 62 -38.79 -14.38 23.01
CA ASN A 62 -39.05 -15.35 24.08
C ASN A 62 -40.02 -14.81 25.16
N CYS A 63 -40.38 -13.53 25.11
CA CYS A 63 -41.25 -12.85 26.08
C CYS A 63 -42.60 -12.42 25.49
N GLY A 64 -42.87 -12.68 24.20
CA GLY A 64 -44.10 -12.27 23.54
C GLY A 64 -44.20 -10.79 23.19
N GLU A 65 -43.09 -10.05 23.19
CA GLU A 65 -43.04 -8.61 22.85
C GLU A 65 -42.34 -8.36 21.49
N GLU A 66 -42.61 -7.20 20.86
CA GLU A 66 -42.12 -6.84 19.52
C GLU A 66 -40.58 -6.87 19.42
N ALA A 67 -40.04 -7.35 18.29
CA ALA A 67 -38.60 -7.40 18.02
C ALA A 67 -38.03 -5.97 17.88
N ALA A 68 -37.02 -5.63 18.68
CA ALA A 68 -36.33 -4.34 18.63
C ALA A 68 -35.03 -4.42 17.81
N TYR A 69 -34.46 -3.26 17.50
CA TYR A 69 -33.22 -3.12 16.73
C TYR A 69 -31.95 -3.15 17.61
N VAL A 70 -30.83 -3.47 16.97
CA VAL A 70 -29.50 -3.52 17.59
C VAL A 70 -28.79 -2.17 17.52
N GLY A 71 -28.93 -1.33 18.54
CA GLY A 71 -28.27 -0.01 18.59
C GLY A 71 -26.73 -0.02 18.40
N ASN A 72 -26.26 0.94 17.59
CA ASN A 72 -24.94 1.62 17.51
C ASN A 72 -23.59 0.91 17.72
N GLY A 73 -23.50 -0.42 17.86
CA GLY A 73 -22.20 -1.02 18.22
C GLY A 73 -21.71 -2.26 17.48
N PHE A 74 -22.58 -3.00 16.79
CA PHE A 74 -22.25 -4.35 16.31
C PHE A 74 -22.43 -4.47 14.80
N ASP A 75 -21.33 -4.69 14.09
CA ASP A 75 -21.37 -4.98 12.66
C ASP A 75 -21.10 -6.45 12.42
N ALA A 76 -22.17 -7.26 12.30
CA ALA A 76 -22.13 -8.62 11.80
C ALA A 76 -22.53 -8.64 10.32
N SER A 77 -21.62 -9.05 9.45
CA SER A 77 -21.85 -9.21 8.01
C SER A 77 -21.66 -10.66 7.63
N TRP A 78 -22.63 -11.25 6.93
CA TRP A 78 -22.61 -12.65 6.52
C TRP A 78 -22.41 -12.78 5.02
N TRP A 79 -21.67 -13.81 4.59
CA TRP A 79 -21.53 -14.26 3.22
C TRP A 79 -21.94 -15.72 3.12
N LEU A 80 -22.72 -16.06 2.10
CA LEU A 80 -23.18 -17.42 1.81
C LEU A 80 -22.96 -17.77 0.34
N GLY A 81 -22.40 -18.95 0.11
CA GLY A 81 -22.27 -19.57 -1.20
C GLY A 81 -22.13 -21.08 -1.04
N TYR A 82 -22.16 -21.85 -2.11
CA TYR A 82 -22.03 -23.31 -2.01
C TYR A 82 -21.36 -23.92 -3.25
N ASP A 83 -20.91 -25.16 -3.18
CA ASP A 83 -20.53 -25.96 -4.35
C ASP A 83 -21.13 -27.37 -4.26
N ASP A 84 -20.64 -28.30 -5.08
CA ASP A 84 -21.13 -29.69 -5.09
C ASP A 84 -20.78 -30.49 -3.82
N ARG A 85 -19.96 -29.95 -2.92
CA ARG A 85 -19.41 -30.64 -1.76
C ARG A 85 -19.77 -29.98 -0.44
N CYS A 86 -19.87 -28.66 -0.40
CA CYS A 86 -20.03 -27.90 0.83
C CYS A 86 -20.98 -26.69 0.68
N LEU A 87 -21.68 -26.38 1.77
CA LEU A 87 -22.23 -25.05 2.03
C LEU A 87 -21.14 -24.19 2.67
N TYR A 88 -20.90 -23.00 2.12
CA TYR A 88 -19.91 -22.05 2.63
C TYR A 88 -20.60 -20.88 3.32
N ALA A 89 -20.18 -20.60 4.55
CA ALA A 89 -20.61 -19.42 5.30
C ALA A 89 -19.39 -18.67 5.82
N ALA A 90 -19.38 -17.34 5.70
CA ALA A 90 -18.43 -16.50 6.41
C ALA A 90 -19.19 -15.41 7.17
N CYS A 91 -18.68 -15.03 8.33
CA CYS A 91 -19.18 -13.88 9.08
C CYS A 91 -18.04 -13.00 9.52
N PHE A 92 -18.18 -11.69 9.36
CA PHE A 92 -17.29 -10.68 9.93
C PHE A 92 -18.05 -9.96 11.04
N VAL A 93 -17.46 -9.88 12.23
CA VAL A 93 -18.03 -9.24 13.43
C VAL A 93 -17.06 -8.16 13.91
N ARG A 94 -17.57 -6.96 14.25
CA ARG A 94 -16.75 -5.85 14.78
C ARG A 94 -17.38 -5.22 16.02
N LEU A 95 -16.54 -4.89 17.00
CA LEU A 95 -16.88 -4.13 18.21
C LEU A 95 -16.71 -2.61 17.99
N PRO A 96 -17.36 -1.74 18.79
CA PRO A 96 -17.20 -0.29 18.72
C PRO A 96 -15.75 0.16 19.04
N GLU A 97 -15.12 0.85 18.10
CA GLU A 97 -13.70 1.24 18.18
C GLU A 97 -13.38 2.22 19.32
N ALA A 98 -14.31 3.11 19.67
CA ALA A 98 -14.12 4.14 20.68
C ALA A 98 -14.15 3.61 22.13
N GLU A 99 -14.44 2.34 22.35
CA GLU A 99 -14.89 1.85 23.67
C GLU A 99 -13.96 0.85 24.36
N GLY A 100 -12.89 0.42 23.69
CA GLY A 100 -11.84 -0.45 24.25
C GLY A 100 -12.35 -1.80 24.77
N LEU A 101 -13.11 -2.51 23.94
CA LEU A 101 -13.77 -3.78 24.29
C LEU A 101 -13.04 -4.99 23.66
N ASP A 102 -13.12 -6.15 24.31
CA ASP A 102 -12.60 -7.44 23.81
C ASP A 102 -13.68 -8.51 23.68
N PHE A 103 -13.51 -9.42 22.72
CA PHE A 103 -14.35 -10.61 22.63
C PHE A 103 -14.09 -11.58 23.80
N ILE A 104 -15.13 -12.29 24.20
CA ILE A 104 -15.20 -13.37 25.18
C ILE A 104 -15.18 -14.69 24.43
N ALA A 105 -14.09 -15.46 24.55
CA ALA A 105 -14.02 -16.83 24.05
C ALA A 105 -13.33 -17.71 25.11
N ARG A 106 -14.11 -18.28 26.03
CA ARG A 106 -13.61 -19.12 27.13
C ARG A 106 -13.56 -20.59 26.74
N THR A 107 -14.46 -21.01 25.87
CA THR A 107 -14.55 -22.38 25.37
C THR A 107 -13.47 -22.62 24.32
N THR A 108 -12.69 -23.68 24.48
CA THR A 108 -11.66 -24.09 23.50
C THR A 108 -11.85 -25.54 23.05
N ALA A 109 -12.61 -26.33 23.82
CA ALA A 109 -12.91 -27.71 23.50
C ALA A 109 -14.03 -27.81 22.42
N PRO A 110 -13.91 -28.73 21.45
CA PRO A 110 -15.00 -29.00 20.52
C PRO A 110 -16.18 -29.69 21.24
N ASN A 111 -17.40 -29.38 20.79
CA ASN A 111 -18.70 -29.85 21.29
C ASN A 111 -19.00 -29.58 22.76
N ASP A 112 -18.34 -28.58 23.35
CA ASP A 112 -18.76 -28.07 24.65
C ASP A 112 -19.92 -27.09 24.46
N ILE A 113 -21.07 -27.43 25.06
CA ILE A 113 -22.27 -26.59 25.04
C ILE A 113 -22.06 -25.25 25.75
N ASN A 114 -21.02 -25.14 26.60
CA ASN A 114 -20.64 -23.88 27.26
C ASN A 114 -20.24 -22.77 26.27
N ILE A 115 -20.03 -23.10 24.99
CA ILE A 115 -19.87 -22.11 23.91
C ILE A 115 -21.01 -21.08 23.88
N LEU A 116 -22.19 -21.43 24.38
CA LEU A 116 -23.32 -20.56 24.63
C LEU A 116 -23.02 -19.29 25.46
N GLN A 117 -21.99 -19.38 26.31
CA GLN A 117 -21.57 -18.30 27.21
C GLN A 117 -20.47 -17.42 26.60
N ASP A 118 -19.96 -17.77 25.42
CA ASP A 118 -18.97 -17.01 24.69
C ASP A 118 -19.63 -16.07 23.68
N ASP A 119 -18.84 -15.14 23.13
CA ASP A 119 -19.10 -14.63 21.79
C ASP A 119 -19.13 -15.80 20.82
N HIS A 120 -20.23 -15.96 20.10
CA HIS A 120 -20.30 -17.01 19.10
C HIS A 120 -21.27 -16.66 17.98
N LEU A 121 -21.02 -17.28 16.83
CA LEU A 121 -21.91 -17.28 15.69
C LEU A 121 -22.75 -18.54 15.73
N GLU A 122 -24.02 -18.43 15.38
CA GLU A 122 -24.90 -19.57 15.16
C GLU A 122 -25.36 -19.63 13.71
N LEU A 123 -25.35 -20.84 13.15
CA LEU A 123 -26.01 -21.20 11.90
C LEU A 123 -26.98 -22.35 12.19
N GLN A 124 -28.25 -22.18 11.82
CA GLN A 124 -29.24 -23.26 11.86
C GLN A 124 -29.87 -23.42 10.48
N ILE A 125 -29.96 -24.64 9.96
CA ILE A 125 -30.54 -24.90 8.65
C ILE A 125 -31.48 -26.11 8.67
N SER A 126 -32.62 -25.96 8.02
CA SER A 126 -33.60 -27.02 7.77
C SER A 126 -34.01 -27.02 6.30
N PHE A 127 -34.08 -28.19 5.68
CA PHE A 127 -34.61 -28.33 4.31
C PHE A 127 -36.12 -28.64 4.29
N GLU A 128 -36.74 -28.68 5.46
CA GLU A 128 -38.17 -28.93 5.63
C GLU A 128 -38.93 -27.60 5.71
N ASN A 129 -40.15 -27.56 5.19
CA ASN A 129 -40.99 -26.38 5.32
C ASN A 129 -41.38 -26.16 6.80
N PRO A 130 -41.45 -24.90 7.30
CA PRO A 130 -41.78 -24.60 8.69
C PRO A 130 -43.10 -25.26 9.11
N GLU A 131 -44.15 -25.17 8.29
CA GLU A 131 -45.46 -25.79 8.56
C GLU A 131 -45.41 -27.33 8.67
N GLU A 132 -44.35 -27.96 8.14
CA GLU A 132 -44.12 -29.40 8.10
C GLU A 132 -42.92 -29.86 8.96
N ALA A 133 -42.24 -28.92 9.63
CA ALA A 133 -40.98 -29.14 10.35
C ALA A 133 -41.17 -29.55 11.82
N ALA A 134 -42.40 -29.48 12.34
CA ALA A 134 -42.70 -29.94 13.70
C ALA A 134 -42.32 -31.43 13.87
N GLY A 135 -41.41 -31.72 14.80
CA GLY A 135 -40.85 -33.06 15.02
C GLY A 135 -39.77 -33.52 14.03
N LYS A 136 -39.38 -32.72 13.03
CA LYS A 136 -38.29 -33.05 12.10
C LYS A 136 -36.95 -32.44 12.56
N PRO A 137 -35.82 -33.10 12.27
CA PRO A 137 -34.50 -32.61 12.67
C PRO A 137 -34.04 -31.41 11.84
N PHE A 138 -33.39 -30.44 12.48
CA PHE A 138 -32.61 -29.38 11.81
C PHE A 138 -31.15 -29.40 12.26
N PHE A 139 -30.24 -28.89 11.43
CA PHE A 139 -28.82 -28.82 11.74
C PHE A 139 -28.51 -27.50 12.42
N LYS A 140 -27.77 -27.54 13.54
CA LYS A 140 -27.26 -26.38 14.26
C LYS A 140 -25.75 -26.45 14.38
N LEU A 141 -25.10 -25.32 14.13
CA LEU A 141 -23.66 -25.15 14.29
C LEU A 141 -23.37 -23.83 14.98
N MET A 142 -22.42 -23.86 15.91
CA MET A 142 -21.92 -22.68 16.62
C MET A 142 -20.42 -22.65 16.62
N VAL A 143 -19.85 -21.46 16.45
CA VAL A 143 -18.40 -21.23 16.47
C VAL A 143 -18.08 -19.96 17.26
N ASN A 144 -17.09 -20.00 18.14
CA ASN A 144 -16.62 -18.84 18.90
C ASN A 144 -15.30 -18.27 18.33
N PRO A 145 -14.79 -17.14 18.85
CA PRO A 145 -13.54 -16.56 18.40
C PRO A 145 -12.27 -17.42 18.60
N ASN A 146 -12.29 -18.47 19.42
CA ASN A 146 -11.17 -19.41 19.50
C ASN A 146 -11.30 -20.56 18.50
N GLY A 147 -12.38 -20.56 17.71
CA GLY A 147 -12.76 -21.65 16.81
C GLY A 147 -13.19 -22.92 17.53
N ALA A 148 -13.56 -22.84 18.81
CA ALA A 148 -14.33 -23.90 19.44
C ALA A 148 -15.65 -24.03 18.68
N LEU A 149 -16.05 -25.27 18.42
CA LEU A 149 -17.14 -25.60 17.52
C LEU A 149 -18.10 -26.54 18.21
N TYR A 150 -19.39 -26.25 18.13
CA TYR A 150 -20.45 -27.16 18.54
C TYR A 150 -21.38 -27.39 17.36
N ALA A 151 -21.60 -28.64 16.97
CA ALA A 151 -22.53 -29.00 15.91
C ALA A 151 -23.46 -30.13 16.37
N ALA A 152 -24.75 -29.98 16.09
CA ALA A 152 -25.76 -30.96 16.49
C ALA A 152 -26.89 -31.04 15.47
N THR A 153 -27.50 -32.22 15.36
CA THR A 153 -28.81 -32.38 14.72
C THR A 153 -29.86 -32.38 15.82
N ILE A 154 -30.77 -31.40 15.80
CA ILE A 154 -31.76 -31.18 16.85
C ILE A 154 -33.12 -31.58 16.29
N GLU A 155 -33.77 -32.59 16.88
CA GLU A 155 -35.18 -32.87 16.60
C GLU A 155 -36.04 -31.75 17.18
N ALA A 156 -37.06 -31.31 16.45
CA ALA A 156 -38.01 -30.30 16.92
C ALA A 156 -38.96 -30.81 18.04
N LEU A 157 -38.47 -31.68 18.93
CA LEU A 157 -39.09 -32.11 20.18
C LEU A 157 -38.18 -31.74 21.37
N PRO A 158 -38.74 -31.41 22.55
CA PRO A 158 -37.93 -31.00 23.68
C PRO A 158 -37.10 -32.15 24.25
N GLY A 159 -35.78 -32.14 24.03
CA GLY A 159 -34.81 -32.76 24.95
C GLY A 159 -33.90 -33.87 24.44
N GLN A 160 -33.72 -34.06 23.12
CA GLN A 160 -32.68 -34.97 22.62
C GLN A 160 -31.82 -34.31 21.54
N ASP A 161 -30.54 -34.09 21.85
CA ASP A 161 -29.52 -33.65 20.91
C ASP A 161 -28.83 -34.91 20.34
N LEU A 162 -28.93 -35.15 19.03
CA LEU A 162 -28.20 -36.24 18.37
C LEU A 162 -26.87 -35.70 17.82
N LEU A 163 -25.76 -36.15 18.41
CA LEU A 163 -24.41 -35.84 17.96
C LEU A 163 -24.09 -36.62 16.67
N ARG A 164 -23.75 -35.91 15.59
CA ARG A 164 -23.09 -36.49 14.41
C ARG A 164 -21.60 -36.17 14.45
N ASP A 165 -20.78 -37.11 13.98
CA ASP A 165 -19.31 -37.11 14.04
C ASP A 165 -18.69 -35.75 13.63
N PRO A 166 -18.10 -34.98 14.58
CA PRO A 166 -17.54 -33.65 14.33
C PRO A 166 -16.26 -33.67 13.49
N SER A 167 -15.62 -34.84 13.32
CA SER A 167 -14.31 -34.98 12.66
C SER A 167 -14.36 -34.78 11.14
N ARG A 168 -15.55 -34.65 10.56
CA ARG A 168 -15.77 -34.56 9.09
C ARG A 168 -15.95 -33.14 8.56
N ILE A 169 -16.05 -32.13 9.42
CA ILE A 169 -16.09 -30.72 8.98
C ILE A 169 -14.71 -30.34 8.44
N LEU A 170 -14.63 -29.97 7.15
CA LEU A 170 -13.40 -29.42 6.57
C LEU A 170 -13.20 -27.99 7.10
N PHE A 171 -12.34 -27.87 8.10
CA PHE A 171 -11.73 -26.64 8.61
C PHE A 171 -12.71 -25.47 8.85
N ALA A 172 -13.27 -25.40 10.05
CA ALA A 172 -13.64 -24.11 10.63
C ALA A 172 -12.37 -23.46 11.20
N HIS A 173 -11.57 -22.77 10.39
CA HIS A 173 -10.55 -21.88 10.95
C HIS A 173 -10.15 -20.78 9.96
N THR A 174 -10.79 -19.64 10.14
CA THR A 174 -10.04 -18.45 10.46
C THR A 174 -10.88 -17.74 11.48
N VAL A 175 -10.50 -17.81 12.76
CA VAL A 175 -10.76 -16.67 13.61
C VAL A 175 -9.49 -15.87 13.66
N THR A 176 -9.56 -14.68 13.10
CA THR A 176 -8.57 -13.66 13.35
C THR A 176 -9.18 -12.62 14.29
N SER A 177 -8.95 -12.77 15.59
CA SER A 177 -8.87 -11.61 16.47
C SER A 177 -7.47 -11.00 16.29
N GLU A 178 -7.23 -10.24 15.22
CA GLU A 178 -6.01 -9.42 15.20
C GLU A 178 -6.25 -8.20 16.09
N ALA A 179 -5.65 -8.24 17.27
CA ALA A 179 -5.48 -7.08 18.13
C ALA A 179 -4.54 -6.07 17.44
N HIS A 180 -5.06 -5.17 16.61
CA HIS A 180 -4.49 -3.82 16.52
C HIS A 180 -5.02 -3.04 17.72
N ALA A 181 -4.30 -3.15 18.85
CA ALA A 181 -4.86 -2.96 20.19
C ALA A 181 -6.00 -3.97 20.47
N PRO A 182 -6.33 -4.30 21.72
CA PRO A 182 -7.08 -5.53 22.00
C PRO A 182 -8.49 -5.50 21.34
N GLY A 183 -8.92 -6.63 20.75
CA GLY A 183 -10.35 -6.99 20.69
C GLY A 183 -11.29 -6.44 19.61
N ARG A 184 -10.83 -5.81 18.54
CA ARG A 184 -11.73 -4.94 17.74
C ARG A 184 -12.68 -5.62 16.75
N TRP A 185 -12.34 -6.78 16.21
CA TRP A 185 -13.18 -7.54 15.27
C TRP A 185 -12.67 -8.98 15.09
N TRP A 186 -13.54 -9.87 14.59
CA TRP A 186 -13.18 -11.24 14.22
C TRP A 186 -13.95 -11.70 12.98
N VAL A 187 -13.43 -12.73 12.32
CA VAL A 187 -14.09 -13.40 11.20
C VAL A 187 -14.30 -14.86 11.56
N ALA A 188 -15.35 -15.50 11.08
CA ALA A 188 -15.42 -16.95 10.99
C ALA A 188 -15.67 -17.35 9.54
N ARG A 189 -15.06 -18.46 9.11
CA ARG A 189 -15.30 -19.08 7.79
C ARG A 189 -15.57 -20.56 8.00
N LEU A 190 -16.65 -21.03 7.43
CA LEU A 190 -17.21 -22.36 7.62
C LEU A 190 -17.42 -23.03 6.25
N GLY A 191 -16.86 -24.23 6.08
CA GLY A 191 -17.21 -25.15 5.00
C GLY A 191 -17.95 -26.32 5.59
N ILE A 192 -19.26 -26.39 5.37
CA ILE A 192 -20.14 -27.41 5.94
C ILE A 192 -20.41 -28.46 4.87
N PRO A 193 -19.87 -29.69 5.00
CA PRO A 193 -20.11 -30.77 4.04
C PRO A 193 -21.60 -31.08 3.88
N LEU A 194 -22.04 -31.34 2.64
CA LEU A 194 -23.45 -31.58 2.35
C LEU A 194 -23.99 -32.86 3.01
N ASP A 195 -23.15 -33.88 3.18
CA ASP A 195 -23.51 -35.12 3.88
C ASP A 195 -23.79 -34.88 5.38
N MET A 196 -23.11 -33.91 6.00
CA MET A 196 -23.40 -33.48 7.38
C MET A 196 -24.79 -32.88 7.50
N LEU A 197 -25.19 -32.10 6.49
CA LEU A 197 -26.54 -31.53 6.35
C LEU A 197 -27.60 -32.58 5.93
N GLY A 198 -27.19 -33.81 5.62
CA GLY A 198 -28.09 -34.88 5.18
C GLY A 198 -28.59 -34.73 3.74
N VAL A 199 -27.89 -33.97 2.88
CA VAL A 199 -28.28 -33.71 1.49
C VAL A 199 -27.15 -34.06 0.51
N GLY A 200 -27.49 -34.46 -0.72
CA GLY A 200 -26.51 -34.85 -1.74
C GLY A 200 -26.10 -33.72 -2.72
N HIS A 201 -26.88 -32.66 -2.84
CA HIS A 201 -26.63 -31.47 -3.66
C HIS A 201 -27.55 -30.33 -3.19
N LEU A 202 -27.22 -29.09 -3.53
CA LEU A 202 -28.03 -27.91 -3.19
C LEU A 202 -28.70 -27.23 -4.39
N ASP A 203 -28.29 -27.51 -5.64
CA ASP A 203 -28.83 -26.85 -6.83
C ASP A 203 -30.37 -26.90 -6.89
N GLY A 204 -31.01 -25.72 -6.92
CA GLY A 204 -32.46 -25.55 -7.00
C GLY A 204 -33.22 -25.85 -5.72
N ARG A 205 -32.54 -26.17 -4.61
CA ARG A 205 -33.18 -26.45 -3.33
C ARG A 205 -33.54 -25.17 -2.58
N GLU A 206 -34.61 -25.27 -1.80
CA GLU A 206 -34.94 -24.28 -0.80
C GLU A 206 -34.61 -24.81 0.60
N ALA A 207 -34.22 -23.91 1.49
CA ALA A 207 -34.05 -24.21 2.89
C ALA A 207 -34.52 -23.04 3.76
N ARG A 208 -34.73 -23.35 5.03
CA ARG A 208 -34.91 -22.38 6.09
C ARG A 208 -33.58 -22.22 6.80
N LEU A 209 -33.09 -20.99 6.88
CA LEU A 209 -31.79 -20.66 7.44
C LEU A 209 -31.92 -19.58 8.52
N HIS A 210 -31.30 -19.84 9.65
CA HIS A 210 -31.10 -18.89 10.72
C HIS A 210 -29.62 -18.58 10.87
N LEU A 211 -29.30 -17.29 10.88
CA LEU A 211 -27.95 -16.80 11.13
C LEU A 211 -28.03 -15.84 12.31
N ALA A 212 -27.22 -16.09 13.34
CA ALA A 212 -27.22 -15.29 14.55
C ALA A 212 -25.80 -15.03 15.04
N TYR A 213 -25.65 -13.93 15.77
CA TYR A 213 -24.49 -13.65 16.60
C TYR A 213 -24.98 -13.43 18.03
N GLN A 214 -24.40 -14.15 18.96
CA GLN A 214 -24.70 -14.07 20.37
C GLN A 214 -23.46 -13.69 21.15
N THR A 215 -23.65 -12.84 22.16
CA THR A 215 -22.59 -12.40 23.06
C THR A 215 -23.14 -12.15 24.46
N GLY A 216 -22.82 -13.06 25.40
CA GLY A 216 -23.41 -13.06 26.74
C GLY A 216 -24.94 -13.02 26.70
N PHE A 217 -25.53 -11.92 27.19
CA PHE A 217 -26.98 -11.68 27.24
C PHE A 217 -27.60 -11.12 25.96
N TYR A 218 -26.80 -10.82 24.92
CA TYR A 218 -27.30 -10.23 23.68
C TYR A 218 -27.42 -11.27 22.56
N TYR A 219 -28.52 -11.22 21.79
CA TYR A 219 -28.82 -12.16 20.71
C TYR A 219 -29.36 -11.42 19.47
N GLY A 220 -28.51 -11.27 18.46
CA GLY A 220 -28.90 -10.71 17.17
C GLY A 220 -29.12 -11.82 16.15
N SER A 221 -30.24 -11.84 15.44
CA SER A 221 -30.51 -12.84 14.41
C SER A 221 -31.19 -12.32 13.15
N TRP A 222 -30.93 -12.96 12.01
CA TRP A 222 -31.51 -12.57 10.72
C TRP A 222 -33.02 -12.88 10.64
N GLY A 223 -33.45 -14.03 11.15
CA GLY A 223 -34.87 -14.42 11.21
C GLY A 223 -35.68 -13.71 12.31
N GLY A 224 -35.03 -13.18 13.34
CA GLY A 224 -35.70 -12.63 14.53
C GLY A 224 -36.28 -13.70 15.47
N VAL A 225 -35.77 -14.93 15.40
CA VAL A 225 -36.17 -16.05 16.27
C VAL A 225 -35.08 -16.40 17.27
N GLY A 226 -35.46 -16.97 18.41
CA GLY A 226 -34.55 -17.38 19.48
C GLY A 226 -33.89 -18.75 19.28
N TRP A 227 -33.13 -19.18 20.29
CA TRP A 227 -32.27 -20.37 20.31
C TRP A 227 -32.84 -21.68 19.71
N LYS A 228 -34.15 -21.94 19.85
CA LYS A 228 -34.88 -23.12 19.31
C LYS A 228 -36.04 -22.77 18.37
N GLY A 229 -36.14 -21.52 17.94
CA GLY A 229 -37.27 -21.00 17.17
C GLY A 229 -37.20 -21.41 15.69
N TRP A 230 -37.64 -22.62 15.35
CA TRP A 230 -37.62 -23.10 13.96
C TRP A 230 -38.68 -22.44 13.05
N ASN A 231 -39.71 -21.83 13.64
CA ASN A 231 -40.89 -21.31 12.94
C ASN A 231 -40.72 -19.91 12.31
N GLY A 232 -39.55 -19.26 12.47
CA GLY A 232 -39.28 -17.94 11.87
C GLY A 232 -37.86 -17.80 11.31
N MET A 233 -37.25 -18.92 10.92
CA MET A 233 -36.02 -18.93 10.13
C MET A 233 -36.28 -18.28 8.75
N GLY A 234 -35.30 -17.55 8.21
CA GLY A 234 -35.41 -16.92 6.89
C GLY A 234 -35.40 -17.94 5.76
N ARG A 235 -35.94 -17.56 4.61
CA ARG A 235 -35.96 -18.41 3.41
C ARG A 235 -34.68 -18.23 2.60
N VAL A 236 -34.03 -19.33 2.24
CA VAL A 236 -32.91 -19.34 1.29
C VAL A 236 -33.20 -20.21 0.09
N VAL A 237 -32.79 -19.73 -1.08
CA VAL A 237 -32.88 -20.48 -2.35
C VAL A 237 -31.47 -20.66 -2.89
N PHE A 238 -31.06 -21.90 -3.07
CA PHE A 238 -29.75 -22.26 -3.63
C PHE A 238 -29.84 -22.26 -5.15
N ASP A 239 -29.36 -21.19 -5.74
CA ASP A 239 -29.46 -20.93 -7.17
C ASP A 239 -28.09 -21.16 -7.83
N PRO A 240 -27.96 -22.12 -8.76
CA PRO A 240 -26.69 -22.33 -9.45
C PRO A 240 -26.32 -21.17 -10.37
N ALA A 241 -27.31 -20.44 -10.89
CA ALA A 241 -27.12 -19.40 -11.91
C ALA A 241 -28.05 -18.19 -11.69
N PRO A 242 -28.02 -17.53 -10.52
CA PRO A 242 -28.86 -16.35 -10.30
C PRO A 242 -28.42 -15.24 -11.26
N PRO A 243 -29.33 -14.38 -11.74
CA PRO A 243 -29.00 -13.31 -12.69
C PRO A 243 -27.96 -12.31 -12.17
N ALA A 244 -27.93 -12.10 -10.86
CA ALA A 244 -26.89 -11.32 -10.20
C ALA A 244 -26.62 -11.83 -8.79
N THR A 245 -25.41 -11.54 -8.30
CA THR A 245 -25.05 -11.66 -6.89
C THR A 245 -25.06 -10.28 -6.27
N LEU A 246 -25.49 -10.20 -5.01
CA LEU A 246 -25.63 -8.93 -4.30
C LEU A 246 -24.98 -9.04 -2.92
N ARG A 247 -24.22 -8.00 -2.58
CA ARG A 247 -23.64 -7.74 -1.29
C ARG A 247 -24.19 -6.43 -0.77
N LEU A 248 -24.97 -6.49 0.29
CA LEU A 248 -25.33 -5.31 1.06
C LEU A 248 -24.12 -4.92 1.94
N ASN A 249 -23.58 -3.72 1.74
CA ASN A 249 -22.51 -3.13 2.54
C ASN A 249 -23.04 -1.99 3.41
N GLY A 250 -22.82 -2.11 4.71
CA GLY A 250 -23.00 -1.01 5.65
C GLY A 250 -22.40 -1.37 7.00
N SER A 251 -21.58 -0.48 7.55
CA SER A 251 -21.35 -0.43 8.99
C SER A 251 -22.53 0.32 9.60
N PHE A 252 -23.21 -0.21 10.60
CA PHE A 252 -24.48 0.33 11.07
C PHE A 252 -24.47 1.79 11.56
N PRO A 253 -23.36 2.38 12.08
CA PRO A 253 -23.29 3.84 12.29
C PRO A 253 -23.51 4.66 11.00
N ARG A 254 -23.56 4.01 9.83
CA ARG A 254 -23.82 4.61 8.52
C ARG A 254 -25.15 4.17 7.89
N LEU A 255 -25.79 3.10 8.38
CA LEU A 255 -27.06 2.64 7.81
C LEU A 255 -28.22 3.50 8.28
N LEU A 256 -28.28 3.84 9.57
CA LEU A 256 -29.31 4.67 10.19
C LEU A 256 -28.71 5.32 11.46
N ASP A 257 -28.53 6.64 11.48
CA ASP A 257 -28.18 7.34 12.72
C ASP A 257 -29.44 7.79 13.49
N ARG A 258 -29.32 8.12 14.79
CA ARG A 258 -30.44 8.61 15.61
C ARG A 258 -31.07 9.92 15.09
N ARG A 259 -30.47 10.55 14.06
CA ARG A 259 -30.93 11.79 13.42
C ARG A 259 -31.71 11.52 12.12
N GLY A 260 -31.85 10.26 11.71
CA GLY A 260 -32.62 9.86 10.54
C GLY A 260 -31.84 9.84 9.22
N MET A 261 -30.52 9.71 9.25
CA MET A 261 -29.71 9.52 8.04
C MET A 261 -29.67 8.05 7.61
N LEU A 262 -30.28 7.70 6.47
CA LEU A 262 -30.21 6.38 5.84
C LEU A 262 -29.00 6.30 4.90
N GLY A 263 -28.10 5.33 5.08
CA GLY A 263 -26.95 5.08 4.20
C GLY A 263 -26.81 3.60 3.83
N LEU A 264 -27.44 3.21 2.74
CA LEU A 264 -27.44 1.85 2.21
C LEU A 264 -26.53 1.77 0.98
N GLU A 265 -25.55 0.86 0.98
CA GLU A 265 -24.74 0.56 -0.20
C GLU A 265 -24.94 -0.91 -0.57
N ALA A 266 -25.13 -1.23 -1.84
CA ALA A 266 -25.09 -2.58 -2.35
C ALA A 266 -24.09 -2.67 -3.49
N LYS A 267 -23.25 -3.70 -3.47
CA LYS A 267 -22.31 -4.03 -4.56
C LYS A 267 -22.62 -5.41 -5.07
N GLY A 268 -22.43 -5.67 -6.34
CA GLY A 268 -22.74 -6.98 -6.89
C GLY A 268 -22.08 -7.23 -8.22
N CYS A 269 -22.30 -8.43 -8.75
CA CYS A 269 -21.86 -8.83 -10.06
C CYS A 269 -23.05 -9.49 -10.78
N TYR A 270 -23.33 -9.06 -12.01
CA TYR A 270 -24.21 -9.79 -12.91
C TYR A 270 -23.54 -11.12 -13.27
N ARG A 271 -24.28 -12.22 -13.38
CA ARG A 271 -23.69 -13.56 -13.56
C ARG A 271 -23.70 -13.96 -15.04
N THR A 272 -22.57 -14.50 -15.49
CA THR A 272 -22.41 -15.03 -16.84
C THR A 272 -23.27 -16.28 -17.03
N GLY A 273 -24.16 -16.28 -18.03
CA GLY A 273 -25.02 -17.42 -18.38
C GLY A 273 -26.51 -17.27 -18.08
N ALA A 274 -26.95 -16.18 -17.44
CA ALA A 274 -28.37 -15.97 -17.11
C ALA A 274 -29.21 -15.32 -18.25
N ALA A 275 -28.58 -14.64 -19.22
CA ALA A 275 -29.10 -14.26 -20.54
C ALA A 275 -28.01 -13.48 -21.31
N GLU A 276 -28.02 -13.52 -22.65
CA GLU A 276 -27.19 -12.64 -23.51
C GLU A 276 -27.66 -11.16 -23.52
N SER A 277 -28.78 -10.86 -22.83
CA SER A 277 -29.43 -9.54 -22.80
C SER A 277 -29.12 -8.77 -21.50
N PRO A 278 -29.12 -7.41 -21.52
CA PRO A 278 -28.93 -6.58 -20.34
C PRO A 278 -29.97 -6.87 -19.25
N MET A 279 -29.50 -6.99 -18.00
CA MET A 279 -30.30 -7.19 -16.79
C MET A 279 -30.26 -5.93 -15.93
N THR A 280 -31.34 -5.64 -15.21
CA THR A 280 -31.41 -4.50 -14.27
C THR A 280 -31.45 -5.03 -12.84
N VAL A 281 -30.56 -4.58 -11.97
CA VAL A 281 -30.70 -4.82 -10.52
C VAL A 281 -31.26 -3.55 -9.90
N ARG A 282 -32.40 -3.68 -9.22
CA ARG A 282 -33.05 -2.62 -8.45
C ARG A 282 -32.85 -2.88 -6.96
N LEU A 283 -32.38 -1.88 -6.23
CA LEU A 283 -32.35 -1.86 -4.77
C LEU A 283 -33.39 -0.86 -4.26
N THR A 284 -34.28 -1.31 -3.39
CA THR A 284 -35.35 -0.51 -2.78
C THR A 284 -35.17 -0.47 -1.28
N ALA A 285 -35.23 0.73 -0.70
CA ALA A 285 -35.30 0.96 0.73
C ALA A 285 -36.60 1.71 1.07
N ARG A 286 -37.38 1.19 2.01
CA ARG A 286 -38.65 1.78 2.45
C ARG A 286 -38.74 1.75 3.97
N VAL A 287 -39.05 2.88 4.58
CA VAL A 287 -39.32 2.96 6.04
C VAL A 287 -40.81 3.12 6.25
N GLU A 288 -41.39 2.28 7.10
CA GLU A 288 -42.79 2.35 7.53
C GLU A 288 -42.87 2.50 9.04
N ALA A 289 -43.89 3.18 9.54
CA ALA A 289 -44.22 3.19 10.97
C ALA A 289 -45.74 3.32 11.16
N GLY A 290 -46.32 2.42 11.96
CA GLY A 290 -47.77 2.41 12.21
C GLY A 290 -48.64 2.32 10.95
N GLY A 291 -48.19 1.57 9.94
CA GLY A 291 -48.89 1.40 8.65
C GLY A 291 -48.71 2.56 7.65
N ALA A 292 -47.95 3.61 8.00
CA ALA A 292 -47.64 4.72 7.10
C ALA A 292 -46.20 4.64 6.58
N THR A 293 -46.01 4.81 5.27
CA THR A 293 -44.68 4.96 4.66
C THR A 293 -44.07 6.32 5.00
N LEU A 294 -42.97 6.31 5.76
CA LEU A 294 -42.21 7.51 6.14
C LEU A 294 -41.15 7.87 5.10
N TYR A 295 -40.62 6.87 4.39
CA TYR A 295 -39.58 7.04 3.39
C TYR A 295 -39.62 5.91 2.36
N GLY A 296 -39.28 6.19 1.11
CA GLY A 296 -39.17 5.18 0.06
C GLY A 296 -38.29 5.66 -1.08
N LYS A 297 -37.27 4.87 -1.45
CA LYS A 297 -36.41 5.15 -2.61
C LYS A 297 -35.93 3.86 -3.25
N SER A 298 -35.84 3.89 -4.57
CA SER A 298 -35.24 2.82 -5.36
C SER A 298 -34.12 3.36 -6.23
N VAL A 299 -33.04 2.60 -6.35
CA VAL A 299 -31.93 2.86 -7.26
C VAL A 299 -31.70 1.64 -8.12
N GLU A 300 -31.32 1.85 -9.39
CA GLU A 300 -31.17 0.78 -10.37
C GLU A 300 -29.80 0.84 -11.04
N SER A 301 -29.31 -0.34 -11.40
CA SER A 301 -28.13 -0.49 -12.26
C SER A 301 -28.48 -1.47 -13.37
N LYS A 302 -28.05 -1.17 -14.59
CA LYS A 302 -28.18 -2.06 -15.74
C LYS A 302 -26.80 -2.59 -16.14
N GLY A 303 -26.71 -3.87 -16.45
CA GLY A 303 -25.47 -4.48 -16.91
C GLY A 303 -25.67 -5.89 -17.45
N VAL A 304 -24.60 -6.46 -17.97
CA VAL A 304 -24.58 -7.80 -18.58
C VAL A 304 -23.68 -8.74 -17.77
N GLY A 305 -23.83 -10.05 -17.97
CA GLY A 305 -23.12 -11.07 -17.19
C GLY A 305 -21.61 -10.84 -17.12
N GLY A 306 -21.05 -10.87 -15.91
CA GLY A 306 -19.64 -10.62 -15.61
C GLY A 306 -19.33 -9.18 -15.19
N GLU A 307 -20.24 -8.22 -15.42
CA GLU A 307 -20.07 -6.84 -14.97
C GLU A 307 -20.37 -6.68 -13.47
N THR A 308 -19.62 -5.80 -12.81
CA THR A 308 -19.90 -5.40 -11.42
C THR A 308 -20.73 -4.14 -11.36
N PHE A 309 -21.59 -4.02 -10.35
CA PHE A 309 -22.36 -2.80 -10.09
C PHE A 309 -22.24 -2.34 -8.63
N ALA A 310 -22.53 -1.07 -8.41
CA ALA A 310 -22.69 -0.48 -7.10
C ALA A 310 -23.95 0.41 -7.08
N LEU A 311 -24.76 0.26 -6.05
CA LEU A 311 -25.99 0.99 -5.78
C LEU A 311 -25.86 1.63 -4.41
N ALA A 312 -26.24 2.90 -4.29
CA ALA A 312 -26.20 3.60 -3.01
C ALA A 312 -27.46 4.46 -2.81
N ILE A 313 -28.02 4.39 -1.60
CA ILE A 313 -29.08 5.26 -1.11
C ILE A 313 -28.51 6.00 0.10
N GLN A 314 -28.37 7.32 -0.01
CA GLN A 314 -27.93 8.21 1.07
C GLN A 314 -28.92 9.35 1.19
N ASP A 315 -29.82 9.29 2.16
CA ASP A 315 -30.89 10.27 2.31
C ASP A 315 -31.26 10.49 3.78
N ALA A 316 -31.74 11.68 4.10
CA ALA A 316 -32.32 11.98 5.40
C ALA A 316 -33.83 11.73 5.38
N PHE A 317 -34.36 11.21 6.48
CA PHE A 317 -35.80 11.16 6.75
C PHE A 317 -36.05 11.40 8.24
N THR A 318 -37.30 11.58 8.65
CA THR A 318 -37.64 11.78 10.06
C THR A 318 -38.33 10.53 10.62
N PRO A 319 -37.63 9.69 11.42
CA PRO A 319 -38.27 8.54 12.05
C PRO A 319 -39.26 8.98 13.15
N ARG A 320 -40.22 8.12 13.47
CA ARG A 320 -41.00 8.21 14.71
C ARG A 320 -40.16 7.75 15.90
N ASP A 321 -40.62 8.06 17.10
CA ASP A 321 -39.89 7.69 18.32
C ASP A 321 -39.87 6.18 18.53
N SER A 322 -40.94 5.49 18.14
CA SER A 322 -41.04 4.03 18.14
C SER A 322 -41.80 3.46 16.93
N GLY A 323 -41.62 2.16 16.70
CA GLY A 323 -42.37 1.37 15.72
C GLY A 323 -41.97 1.60 14.27
N ASN A 324 -40.73 2.04 14.01
CA ASN A 324 -40.22 2.17 12.65
C ASN A 324 -39.71 0.82 12.14
N VAL A 325 -39.90 0.58 10.85
CA VAL A 325 -39.47 -0.65 10.17
C VAL A 325 -38.83 -0.28 8.84
N LEU A 326 -37.55 -0.60 8.67
CA LEU A 326 -36.83 -0.49 7.41
C LEU A 326 -36.98 -1.80 6.61
N HIS A 327 -37.62 -1.71 5.45
CA HIS A 327 -37.67 -2.75 4.45
C HIS A 327 -36.58 -2.50 3.39
N VAL A 328 -35.75 -3.51 3.15
CA VAL A 328 -34.75 -3.52 2.08
C VAL A 328 -35.05 -4.67 1.14
N GLU A 329 -35.20 -4.37 -0.14
CA GLU A 329 -35.44 -5.37 -1.18
C GLU A 329 -34.51 -5.14 -2.37
N ALA A 330 -33.95 -6.22 -2.90
CA ALA A 330 -33.17 -6.20 -4.12
C ALA A 330 -33.66 -7.24 -5.11
N VAL A 331 -33.96 -6.78 -6.33
CA VAL A 331 -34.56 -7.59 -7.41
C VAL A 331 -33.71 -7.43 -8.66
N ALA A 332 -33.43 -8.54 -9.34
CA ALA A 332 -32.89 -8.55 -10.70
C ALA A 332 -34.04 -8.71 -11.70
N LEU A 333 -34.04 -7.89 -12.76
CA LEU A 333 -35.00 -7.89 -13.85
C LEU A 333 -34.26 -8.32 -15.10
N THR A 334 -34.69 -9.40 -15.74
CA THR A 334 -34.11 -9.84 -17.01
C THR A 334 -34.63 -8.97 -18.17
N GLY A 335 -33.95 -9.01 -19.33
CA GLY A 335 -34.41 -8.31 -20.54
C GLY A 335 -35.79 -8.74 -21.05
N ALA A 336 -36.31 -9.88 -20.58
CA ALA A 336 -37.67 -10.37 -20.84
C ALA A 336 -38.72 -9.86 -19.84
N GLY A 337 -38.32 -9.09 -18.82
CA GLY A 337 -39.20 -8.56 -17.78
C GLY A 337 -39.45 -9.52 -16.61
N GLU A 338 -38.74 -10.64 -16.52
CA GLU A 338 -38.87 -11.56 -15.38
C GLU A 338 -38.15 -11.01 -14.15
N GLU A 339 -38.87 -10.93 -13.03
CA GLU A 339 -38.33 -10.45 -11.75
C GLU A 339 -37.79 -11.61 -10.91
N THR A 340 -36.53 -11.52 -10.52
CA THR A 340 -35.85 -12.47 -9.62
C THR A 340 -35.44 -11.76 -8.33
N LEU A 341 -36.08 -12.12 -7.22
CA LEU A 341 -35.70 -11.63 -5.90
C LEU A 341 -34.31 -12.15 -5.50
N LEU A 342 -33.40 -11.25 -5.14
CA LEU A 342 -32.03 -11.57 -4.71
C LEU A 342 -31.89 -11.52 -3.20
N LEU A 343 -32.45 -10.48 -2.57
CA LEU A 343 -32.39 -10.25 -1.14
C LEU A 343 -33.66 -9.52 -0.69
N ARG A 344 -34.20 -9.93 0.46
CA ARG A 344 -35.19 -9.16 1.20
C ARG A 344 -34.81 -9.19 2.68
N ASN A 345 -34.79 -8.03 3.31
CA ASN A 345 -34.61 -7.92 4.74
C ASN A 345 -35.57 -6.88 5.31
N THR A 346 -36.02 -7.10 6.54
CA THR A 346 -36.90 -6.17 7.26
C THR A 346 -36.30 -5.97 8.65
N LEU A 347 -36.01 -4.72 9.01
CA LEU A 347 -35.28 -4.33 10.21
C LEU A 347 -36.12 -3.32 11.01
N PRO A 348 -36.73 -3.70 12.15
CA PRO A 348 -37.34 -2.73 13.05
C PRO A 348 -36.27 -1.76 13.58
N PHE A 349 -36.62 -0.54 14.02
CA PHE A 349 -35.76 0.41 14.76
C PHE A 349 -36.51 1.54 15.46
N ASP A 350 -35.96 2.00 16.61
CA ASP A 350 -36.52 3.06 17.45
C ASP A 350 -35.45 4.13 17.75
N LYS A 351 -35.88 5.38 18.02
CA LYS A 351 -34.96 6.51 18.29
C LYS A 351 -34.28 6.41 19.67
N SER A 352 -34.99 5.87 20.66
CA SER A 352 -34.53 5.72 22.04
C SER A 352 -35.26 4.55 22.71
N ASP A 353 -34.57 3.43 22.89
CA ASP A 353 -35.05 2.32 23.72
C ASP A 353 -34.21 2.27 25.01
N PRO A 354 -34.76 2.73 26.16
CA PRO A 354 -34.06 2.73 27.44
C PRO A 354 -33.60 1.34 27.89
N ARG A 355 -34.30 0.26 27.50
CA ARG A 355 -33.94 -1.12 27.87
C ARG A 355 -32.67 -1.55 27.16
N LEU A 356 -32.53 -1.19 25.87
CA LEU A 356 -31.34 -1.47 25.08
C LEU A 356 -30.13 -0.69 25.61
N GLU A 357 -30.32 0.55 26.07
CA GLU A 357 -29.26 1.36 26.68
C GLU A 357 -28.72 0.73 27.98
N GLU A 358 -29.60 0.23 28.84
CA GLU A 358 -29.22 -0.47 30.08
C GLU A 358 -28.48 -1.80 29.80
N GLN A 359 -29.00 -2.63 28.88
CA GLN A 359 -28.37 -3.90 28.51
C GLN A 359 -27.00 -3.73 27.84
N THR A 360 -26.89 -2.71 26.98
CA THR A 360 -25.62 -2.35 26.32
C THR A 360 -24.56 -1.96 27.34
N ALA A 361 -24.93 -1.30 28.44
CA ALA A 361 -24.00 -0.89 29.49
C ALA A 361 -23.41 -2.09 30.26
N GLU A 362 -24.23 -3.08 30.62
CA GLU A 362 -23.74 -4.29 31.31
C GLU A 362 -22.92 -5.21 30.36
N TRP A 363 -23.29 -5.31 29.09
CA TRP A 363 -22.50 -6.04 28.08
C TRP A 363 -21.11 -5.42 27.86
N LYS A 364 -21.02 -4.09 27.72
CA LYS A 364 -19.74 -3.36 27.62
C LYS A 364 -18.84 -3.61 28.82
N LYS A 365 -19.45 -3.66 30.01
CA LYS A 365 -18.76 -3.97 31.26
C LYS A 365 -18.22 -5.40 31.28
N GLU A 366 -18.86 -6.37 30.63
CA GLU A 366 -18.35 -7.75 30.51
C GLU A 366 -17.20 -7.87 29.49
N HIS A 367 -17.30 -7.23 28.33
CA HIS A 367 -16.26 -7.28 27.27
C HIS A 367 -14.99 -6.50 27.62
N ARG A 368 -15.12 -5.49 28.49
CA ARG A 368 -13.95 -4.88 29.14
C ARG A 368 -13.25 -5.81 30.11
N ARG A 369 -13.77 -7.02 30.39
CA ARG A 369 -13.13 -7.98 31.30
C ARG A 369 -12.28 -9.05 30.61
N THR A 370 -12.18 -9.12 29.28
CA THR A 370 -11.50 -10.22 28.53
C THR A 370 -10.23 -9.92 27.70
N ALA A 371 -9.68 -8.69 27.63
CA ALA A 371 -8.30 -8.42 27.13
C ALA A 371 -7.24 -9.34 27.77
N THR A 372 -6.05 -9.51 27.16
CA THR A 372 -5.01 -10.40 27.72
C THR A 372 -4.63 -10.00 29.14
N ALA A 373 -4.40 -10.99 30.01
CA ALA A 373 -3.96 -10.78 31.39
C ALA A 373 -2.43 -10.59 31.52
N ALA A 374 -1.72 -10.31 30.42
CA ALA A 374 -0.27 -10.31 30.36
C ALA A 374 0.29 -9.04 29.72
N VAL A 375 1.50 -8.68 30.15
CA VAL A 375 2.32 -7.58 29.63
C VAL A 375 3.10 -8.03 28.41
N GLU A 376 3.31 -7.15 27.43
CA GLU A 376 4.14 -7.43 26.26
C GLU A 376 5.55 -6.84 26.43
N TYR A 377 6.59 -7.64 26.10
CA TYR A 377 8.01 -7.27 26.19
C TYR A 377 8.74 -7.62 24.89
N ASP A 378 9.53 -6.69 24.35
CA ASP A 378 10.26 -6.93 23.10
C ASP A 378 11.44 -5.94 22.94
N TYR A 379 12.35 -6.25 21.99
CA TYR A 379 13.54 -5.47 21.69
C TYR A 379 13.93 -5.48 20.20
N VAL A 380 14.70 -4.46 19.79
CA VAL A 380 15.48 -4.41 18.56
C VAL A 380 16.94 -4.24 18.92
N TYR A 381 17.80 -5.07 18.35
CA TYR A 381 19.24 -4.90 18.45
C TYR A 381 19.80 -4.47 17.09
N ALA A 382 20.51 -3.35 17.07
CA ALA A 382 21.09 -2.75 15.87
C ALA A 382 22.63 -2.82 15.95
N PRO A 383 23.28 -3.83 15.33
CA PRO A 383 24.73 -4.05 15.47
C PRO A 383 25.61 -2.95 14.86
N TYR A 384 25.04 -2.07 14.03
CA TYR A 384 25.79 -1.01 13.35
C TYR A 384 25.89 0.26 14.18
N THR A 385 24.91 0.47 15.05
CA THR A 385 24.85 1.56 16.04
C THR A 385 25.28 1.09 17.43
N ASP A 386 25.51 -0.22 17.60
CA ASP A 386 25.88 -0.84 18.87
C ASP A 386 24.86 -0.50 19.98
N GLN A 387 23.58 -0.53 19.60
CA GLN A 387 22.44 -0.18 20.47
C GLN A 387 21.40 -1.29 20.52
N LEU A 388 20.80 -1.47 21.69
CA LEU A 388 19.60 -2.26 21.92
C LEU A 388 18.49 -1.34 22.41
N ASP A 389 17.37 -1.35 21.69
CA ASP A 389 16.15 -0.64 22.01
C ASP A 389 15.15 -1.67 22.56
N ALA A 390 14.78 -1.55 23.84
CA ALA A 390 13.85 -2.48 24.51
C ALA A 390 12.63 -1.72 25.02
N TRP A 391 11.46 -2.36 24.97
CA TRP A 391 10.21 -1.74 25.41
C TRP A 391 9.24 -2.71 26.09
N VAL A 392 8.24 -2.12 26.73
CA VAL A 392 7.14 -2.80 27.40
C VAL A 392 5.80 -2.13 27.09
N ASN A 393 4.74 -2.93 26.98
CA ASN A 393 3.35 -2.49 26.98
C ASN A 393 2.60 -3.14 28.15
N THR A 394 2.28 -2.36 29.17
CA THR A 394 1.68 -2.83 30.42
C THR A 394 0.15 -2.89 30.38
N ARG A 395 -0.47 -2.52 29.25
CA ARG A 395 -1.92 -2.56 29.10
C ARG A 395 -2.39 -4.02 29.10
N MET A 396 -3.13 -4.39 30.13
CA MET A 396 -3.70 -5.73 30.30
C MET A 396 -5.13 -5.65 30.86
N ASN A 397 -5.84 -6.77 30.84
CA ASN A 397 -7.13 -6.88 31.51
C ASN A 397 -7.01 -7.41 32.92
N LEU A 398 -7.14 -6.52 33.88
CA LEU A 398 -7.10 -6.87 35.29
C LEU A 398 -8.31 -7.69 35.73
N ALA A 399 -9.42 -7.62 35.00
CA ALA A 399 -10.62 -8.34 35.38
C ALA A 399 -10.61 -9.83 35.00
N LEU A 400 -9.63 -10.27 34.18
CA LEU A 400 -9.32 -11.69 33.97
C LEU A 400 -8.54 -12.31 35.13
N LEU A 401 -7.93 -11.51 35.98
CA LEU A 401 -7.09 -11.96 37.07
C LEU A 401 -7.89 -11.99 38.38
N GLN A 402 -7.52 -12.88 39.32
CA GLN A 402 -8.12 -12.93 40.66
C GLN A 402 -7.07 -12.98 41.78
N GLY A 403 -7.47 -12.58 42.98
CA GLY A 403 -6.65 -12.67 44.19
C GLY A 403 -5.26 -12.05 44.02
N ALA A 404 -4.22 -12.83 44.32
CA ALA A 404 -2.82 -12.41 44.23
C ALA A 404 -2.38 -12.10 42.78
N GLU A 405 -2.90 -12.80 41.77
CA GLU A 405 -2.56 -12.54 40.37
C GLU A 405 -3.13 -11.20 39.91
N ARG A 406 -4.34 -10.85 40.35
CA ARG A 406 -4.93 -9.54 40.06
C ARG A 406 -4.16 -8.41 40.70
N ALA A 407 -3.79 -8.57 41.97
CA ALA A 407 -2.96 -7.58 42.66
C ALA A 407 -1.61 -7.41 41.95
N ARG A 408 -1.01 -8.50 41.45
CA ARG A 408 0.21 -8.45 40.63
C ARG A 408 -0.03 -7.74 39.30
N GLY A 409 -1.10 -8.06 38.57
CA GLY A 409 -1.47 -7.40 37.33
C GLY A 409 -1.74 -5.91 37.50
N GLU A 410 -2.46 -5.52 38.56
CA GLU A 410 -2.73 -4.13 38.94
C GLU A 410 -1.41 -3.39 39.18
N ALA A 411 -0.49 -4.03 39.90
CA ALA A 411 0.84 -3.47 40.15
C ALA A 411 1.70 -3.36 38.88
N MET A 412 1.61 -4.34 37.97
CA MET A 412 2.29 -4.34 36.67
C MET A 412 1.74 -3.29 35.70
N GLN A 413 0.42 -3.11 35.65
CA GLN A 413 -0.23 -2.10 34.81
C GLN A 413 0.05 -0.68 35.31
N ALA A 414 0.16 -0.52 36.63
CA ALA A 414 0.54 0.72 37.30
C ALA A 414 2.07 0.90 37.45
N ALA A 415 2.89 0.05 36.83
CA ALA A 415 4.34 0.20 36.85
C ALA A 415 4.76 1.60 36.36
N ASP A 416 5.74 2.18 37.03
CA ASP A 416 6.28 3.52 36.77
C ASP A 416 7.70 3.48 36.20
N GLU A 417 8.36 2.32 36.26
CA GLU A 417 9.73 2.13 35.79
C GLU A 417 9.91 0.74 35.13
N LEU A 418 10.58 0.74 33.98
CA LEU A 418 11.10 -0.44 33.29
C LEU A 418 12.62 -0.45 33.49
N ARG A 419 13.17 -1.57 33.98
CA ARG A 419 14.62 -1.81 33.96
C ARG A 419 14.94 -2.92 32.98
N VAL A 420 15.97 -2.71 32.18
CA VAL A 420 16.46 -3.69 31.21
C VAL A 420 17.91 -3.98 31.52
N THR A 421 18.23 -5.27 31.62
CA THR A 421 19.60 -5.77 31.86
C THR A 421 19.93 -6.79 30.79
N VAL A 422 21.06 -6.62 30.12
CA VAL A 422 21.61 -7.60 29.19
C VAL A 422 22.70 -8.38 29.89
N VAL A 423 22.57 -9.71 29.88
CA VAL A 423 23.45 -10.64 30.59
C VAL A 423 24.12 -11.57 29.57
N ASN A 424 25.42 -11.83 29.71
CA ASN A 424 26.13 -12.79 28.87
C ASN A 424 25.92 -14.24 29.35
N ALA A 425 26.40 -15.22 28.57
CA ALA A 425 26.30 -16.64 28.92
C ALA A 425 27.00 -17.04 30.24
N ALA A 426 27.95 -16.24 30.74
CA ALA A 426 28.60 -16.44 32.03
C ALA A 426 27.78 -15.88 33.22
N GLY A 427 26.63 -15.25 32.95
CA GLY A 427 25.80 -14.61 33.97
C GLY A 427 26.23 -13.18 34.32
N GLU A 428 27.19 -12.60 33.61
CA GLU A 428 27.70 -11.25 33.85
C GLU A 428 26.83 -10.21 33.15
N THR A 429 26.55 -9.10 33.83
CA THR A 429 25.82 -7.97 33.24
C THR A 429 26.75 -7.19 32.29
N VAL A 430 26.38 -7.14 31.01
CA VAL A 430 27.10 -6.38 29.98
C VAL A 430 26.54 -4.98 29.78
N ALA A 431 25.23 -4.78 29.96
CA ALA A 431 24.63 -3.46 29.98
C ALA A 431 23.37 -3.47 30.85
N ARG A 432 23.05 -2.32 31.43
CA ARG A 432 21.79 -2.11 32.14
C ARG A 432 21.32 -0.67 32.00
N GLY A 433 20.03 -0.48 32.04
CA GLY A 433 19.39 0.83 31.98
C GLY A 433 17.98 0.78 32.52
N SER A 434 17.43 1.95 32.78
CA SER A 434 16.07 2.11 33.28
C SER A 434 15.37 3.23 32.53
N GLY A 435 14.06 3.10 32.37
CA GLY A 435 13.21 4.06 31.70
C GLY A 435 11.88 4.19 32.43
N ARG A 436 11.25 5.35 32.28
CA ARG A 436 9.92 5.58 32.86
C ARG A 436 8.86 4.83 32.07
N VAL A 437 7.89 4.24 32.79
CA VAL A 437 6.65 3.74 32.21
C VAL A 437 5.58 4.83 32.37
N ALA A 438 4.95 5.22 31.27
CA ALA A 438 3.86 6.20 31.24
C ALA A 438 2.82 5.77 30.19
N ASP A 439 1.54 5.97 30.49
CA ASP A 439 0.43 5.59 29.60
C ASP A 439 0.51 4.13 29.11
N HIS A 440 0.94 3.25 30.00
CA HIS A 440 1.20 1.82 29.77
C HIS A 440 2.41 1.49 28.87
N HIS A 441 3.24 2.46 28.50
CA HIS A 441 4.41 2.23 27.66
C HIS A 441 5.69 2.62 28.39
N GLY A 442 6.69 1.74 28.34
CA GLY A 442 8.03 1.99 28.87
C GLY A 442 9.10 1.59 27.87
N HIS A 443 10.26 2.25 27.94
CA HIS A 443 11.30 2.12 26.93
C HIS A 443 12.68 2.37 27.51
N VAL A 444 13.68 1.61 27.06
CA VAL A 444 15.08 1.73 27.44
C VAL A 444 15.96 1.51 26.22
N VAL A 445 16.86 2.47 25.94
CA VAL A 445 17.95 2.28 24.98
C VAL A 445 19.23 1.98 25.74
N LEU A 446 19.90 0.90 25.38
CA LEU A 446 21.21 0.52 25.89
C LEU A 446 22.24 0.68 24.76
N ALA A 447 23.31 1.42 25.02
CA ALA A 447 24.47 1.48 24.14
C ALA A 447 25.56 0.54 24.69
N PHE A 448 26.32 -0.09 23.79
CA PHE A 448 27.40 -1.01 24.15
C PHE A 448 28.76 -0.42 23.77
N GLU A 449 29.55 -0.10 24.80
CA GLU A 449 30.93 0.34 24.65
C GLU A 449 31.84 -0.50 25.58
N PRO A 450 32.61 -1.48 25.04
CA PRO A 450 32.74 -1.83 23.63
C PRO A 450 31.51 -2.56 23.04
N PRO A 451 31.40 -2.65 21.70
CA PRO A 451 30.38 -3.46 21.03
C PRO A 451 30.29 -4.89 21.53
N LEU A 452 29.09 -5.47 21.56
CA LEU A 452 28.88 -6.85 22.01
C LEU A 452 29.77 -7.85 21.23
N ALA A 453 30.39 -8.75 21.99
CA ALA A 453 31.15 -9.87 21.44
C ALA A 453 30.20 -10.94 20.88
N GLU A 454 30.73 -11.88 20.10
CA GLU A 454 29.93 -13.03 19.65
C GLU A 454 29.47 -13.88 20.84
N GLY A 455 28.22 -14.33 20.79
CA GLY A 455 27.61 -15.18 21.82
C GLY A 455 26.12 -14.97 21.97
N SER A 456 25.54 -15.79 22.85
CA SER A 456 24.14 -15.68 23.28
C SER A 456 24.04 -14.82 24.53
N TYR A 457 23.06 -13.94 24.56
CA TYR A 457 22.77 -13.02 25.65
C TYR A 457 21.32 -13.15 26.09
N THR A 458 21.05 -12.82 27.34
CA THR A 458 19.70 -12.72 27.89
C THR A 458 19.35 -11.25 28.12
N VAL A 459 18.31 -10.77 27.45
CA VAL A 459 17.68 -9.47 27.71
C VAL A 459 16.62 -9.68 28.78
N ARG A 460 16.93 -9.27 30.01
CA ARG A 460 16.05 -9.32 31.17
C ARG A 460 15.32 -8.00 31.35
N TYR A 461 14.01 -8.06 31.45
CA TYR A 461 13.11 -6.96 31.76
C TYR A 461 12.68 -7.10 33.21
N GLU A 462 12.66 -6.00 33.95
CA GLU A 462 12.05 -5.90 35.26
C GLU A 462 11.08 -4.72 35.26
N LEU A 463 9.82 -4.96 35.61
CA LEU A 463 8.88 -3.88 35.87
C LEU A 463 8.89 -3.53 37.35
N TRP A 464 8.86 -2.22 37.62
CA TRP A 464 8.87 -1.66 38.96
C TRP A 464 7.68 -0.70 39.12
N ASN A 465 7.12 -0.70 40.33
CA ASN A 465 6.05 0.20 40.75
C ASN A 465 6.39 0.71 42.15
N ALA A 466 6.51 2.03 42.32
CA ALA A 466 6.80 2.66 43.60
C ALA A 466 8.03 2.06 44.32
N GLY A 467 9.06 1.72 43.55
CA GLY A 467 10.31 1.13 44.05
C GLY A 467 10.26 -0.35 44.40
N GLN A 468 9.16 -1.06 44.11
CA GLN A 468 9.05 -2.52 44.24
C GLN A 468 9.01 -3.20 42.87
N ARG A 469 9.72 -4.33 42.70
CA ARG A 469 9.69 -5.11 41.46
C ARG A 469 8.40 -5.93 41.40
N VAL A 470 7.63 -5.74 40.33
CA VAL A 470 6.30 -6.35 40.12
C VAL A 470 6.29 -7.43 39.05
N ASP A 471 7.25 -7.42 38.13
CA ASP A 471 7.42 -8.48 37.13
C ASP A 471 8.86 -8.68 36.67
N THR A 472 9.14 -9.84 36.08
CA THR A 472 10.39 -10.13 35.39
C THR A 472 10.14 -10.99 34.16
N HIS A 473 10.74 -10.62 33.03
CA HIS A 473 10.65 -11.34 31.77
C HIS A 473 12.03 -11.46 31.12
N GLU A 474 12.29 -12.51 30.35
CA GLU A 474 13.58 -12.72 29.69
C GLU A 474 13.39 -13.10 28.22
N ARG A 475 14.28 -12.58 27.37
CA ARG A 475 14.38 -12.95 25.95
C ARG A 475 15.82 -13.21 25.56
N THR A 476 16.03 -14.10 24.61
CA THR A 476 17.36 -14.39 24.06
C THR A 476 17.73 -13.40 22.96
N LEU A 477 18.99 -12.97 22.93
CA LEU A 477 19.64 -12.17 21.90
C LEU A 477 20.88 -12.94 21.39
N GLU A 478 20.89 -13.28 20.10
CA GLU A 478 22.02 -13.96 19.45
C GLU A 478 22.90 -12.97 18.69
N ARG A 479 24.17 -12.85 19.10
CA ARG A 479 25.17 -12.04 18.39
C ARG A 479 26.17 -12.94 17.69
N ARG A 480 26.13 -12.96 16.35
CA ARG A 480 27.19 -13.52 15.50
C ARG A 480 27.77 -12.42 14.62
N ARG A 481 29.09 -12.37 14.46
CA ARG A 481 29.80 -11.40 13.61
C ARG A 481 30.00 -11.98 12.22
N PHE A 482 29.53 -11.26 11.21
CA PHE A 482 29.67 -11.67 9.81
C PHE A 482 30.74 -10.85 9.10
N ALA A 483 31.45 -11.48 8.18
CA ALA A 483 32.53 -10.85 7.42
C ALA A 483 32.08 -9.63 6.58
N TRP A 484 30.78 -9.52 6.31
CA TRP A 484 30.20 -8.41 5.56
C TRP A 484 29.85 -7.19 6.41
N GLU A 485 29.91 -7.29 7.73
CA GLU A 485 29.54 -6.17 8.60
C GLU A 485 30.43 -4.94 8.36
N LYS A 486 29.81 -3.78 8.18
CA LYS A 486 30.46 -2.48 7.95
C LYS A 486 31.41 -2.55 6.73
N ASN A 487 31.04 -3.32 5.71
CA ASN A 487 31.88 -3.51 4.53
C ASN A 487 32.00 -2.23 3.70
N ARG A 488 33.03 -2.19 2.85
CA ARG A 488 33.36 -1.04 2.00
C ARG A 488 32.99 -1.24 0.53
N ILE A 489 32.23 -2.28 0.21
CA ILE A 489 31.85 -2.60 -1.17
C ILE A 489 31.15 -1.41 -1.81
N GLY A 490 31.66 -0.96 -2.96
CA GLY A 490 31.07 0.12 -3.73
C GLY A 490 31.29 1.53 -3.15
N ARG A 491 32.15 1.68 -2.14
CA ARG A 491 32.48 2.97 -1.53
C ARG A 491 33.72 3.61 -2.14
N GLU A 492 34.27 3.02 -3.19
CA GLU A 492 35.39 3.59 -3.95
C GLU A 492 35.02 4.98 -4.49
N ARG A 493 35.94 5.93 -4.33
CA ARG A 493 35.76 7.31 -4.79
C ARG A 493 36.09 7.43 -6.29
N VAL A 494 35.31 6.73 -7.12
CA VAL A 494 35.46 6.67 -8.57
C VAL A 494 34.24 7.25 -9.27
N VAL A 495 34.48 8.14 -10.23
CA VAL A 495 33.43 8.66 -11.11
C VAL A 495 33.25 7.66 -12.24
N ILE A 496 32.10 6.97 -12.27
CA ILE A 496 31.78 6.00 -13.33
C ILE A 496 31.14 6.73 -14.53
N PRO A 497 31.34 6.29 -15.78
CA PRO A 497 30.63 6.84 -16.94
C PRO A 497 29.11 6.66 -16.83
N PRO A 498 28.30 7.55 -17.45
CA PRO A 498 28.69 8.70 -18.27
C PRO A 498 28.86 10.01 -17.48
N TRP A 499 28.96 9.96 -16.16
CA TRP A 499 29.14 11.17 -15.37
C TRP A 499 30.52 11.78 -15.54
N GLU A 500 30.59 13.09 -15.36
CA GLU A 500 31.83 13.86 -15.37
C GLU A 500 32.27 14.19 -13.94
N PRO A 501 33.58 14.24 -13.66
CA PRO A 501 34.09 14.67 -12.37
C PRO A 501 33.66 16.09 -11.98
N LEU A 502 33.37 16.29 -10.70
CA LEU A 502 33.07 17.60 -10.13
C LEU A 502 34.22 18.58 -10.32
N ARG A 503 33.88 19.80 -10.72
CA ARG A 503 34.81 20.91 -10.84
C ARG A 503 34.30 22.09 -10.02
N ARG A 504 35.20 22.74 -9.28
CA ARG A 504 34.87 23.92 -8.49
C ARG A 504 35.44 25.19 -9.10
N SER A 505 34.63 26.24 -9.12
CA SER A 505 35.06 27.61 -9.37
C SER A 505 34.42 28.54 -8.34
N GLY A 506 35.19 29.00 -7.35
CA GLY A 506 34.65 29.81 -6.25
C GLY A 506 33.59 29.05 -5.44
N ARG A 507 32.35 29.54 -5.49
CA ARG A 507 31.14 28.93 -4.89
C ARG A 507 30.32 28.06 -5.85
N SER A 508 30.76 27.98 -7.11
CA SER A 508 30.12 27.14 -8.13
C SER A 508 30.75 25.74 -8.14
N LEU A 509 29.90 24.73 -8.17
CA LEU A 509 30.23 23.31 -8.32
C LEU A 509 29.56 22.79 -9.60
N ARG A 510 30.37 22.40 -10.58
CA ARG A 510 29.93 21.94 -11.89
C ARG A 510 30.13 20.44 -12.02
N MET A 511 29.13 19.77 -12.58
CA MET A 511 29.14 18.38 -13.02
C MET A 511 28.50 18.30 -14.40
N TRP A 512 28.39 17.08 -14.94
CA TRP A 512 27.73 16.86 -16.23
C TRP A 512 26.37 17.59 -16.29
N GLY A 513 26.20 18.50 -17.24
CA GLY A 513 24.95 19.21 -17.52
C GLY A 513 24.37 20.06 -16.38
N ARG A 514 25.08 20.22 -15.25
CA ARG A 514 24.58 20.93 -14.06
C ARG A 514 25.63 21.79 -13.37
N GLU A 515 25.19 22.89 -12.78
CA GLU A 515 26.00 23.80 -11.97
C GLU A 515 25.21 24.22 -10.72
N TYR A 516 25.74 23.93 -9.54
CA TYR A 516 25.17 24.38 -8.27
C TYR A 516 26.00 25.53 -7.71
N VAL A 517 25.35 26.66 -7.46
CA VAL A 517 25.97 27.82 -6.82
C VAL A 517 25.59 27.81 -5.35
N ILE A 518 26.57 27.66 -4.46
CA ILE A 518 26.33 27.60 -3.03
C ILE A 518 26.08 29.02 -2.48
N GLY A 519 24.94 29.21 -1.82
CA GLY A 519 24.57 30.46 -1.16
C GLY A 519 25.27 30.65 0.19
N ASP A 520 25.08 31.81 0.81
CA ASP A 520 25.80 32.20 2.04
C ASP A 520 25.58 31.26 3.24
N HIS A 521 24.47 30.53 3.25
CA HIS A 521 24.08 29.61 4.31
C HIS A 521 24.39 28.14 4.00
N GLY A 522 25.15 27.86 2.94
CA GLY A 522 25.43 26.49 2.51
C GLY A 522 24.28 25.80 1.78
N LEU A 523 23.10 26.40 1.71
CA LEU A 523 22.02 25.97 0.81
C LEU A 523 22.24 26.57 -0.60
N PRO A 524 21.81 25.90 -1.68
CA PRO A 524 21.94 26.42 -3.04
C PRO A 524 21.29 27.81 -3.23
N ALA A 525 22.03 28.72 -3.84
CA ALA A 525 21.54 29.97 -4.37
C ALA A 525 20.98 29.83 -5.80
N ALA A 526 21.52 28.89 -6.57
CA ALA A 526 21.09 28.52 -7.91
C ALA A 526 21.40 27.04 -8.17
N MET A 527 20.55 26.35 -8.94
CA MET A 527 20.77 24.99 -9.41
C MET A 527 20.48 24.93 -10.91
N VAL A 528 21.49 25.22 -11.71
CA VAL A 528 21.37 25.24 -13.18
C VAL A 528 21.42 23.81 -13.69
N SER A 529 20.41 23.40 -14.46
CA SER A 529 20.34 22.13 -15.19
C SER A 529 20.05 22.40 -16.65
N GLN A 530 20.84 21.83 -17.56
CA GLN A 530 20.70 22.02 -19.01
C GLN A 530 20.63 23.51 -19.43
N GLY A 531 21.43 24.35 -18.75
CA GLY A 531 21.53 25.80 -19.03
C GLY A 531 20.40 26.66 -18.47
N ARG A 532 19.47 26.09 -17.70
CA ARG A 532 18.38 26.82 -17.04
C ARG A 532 18.42 26.58 -15.53
N ASP A 533 18.23 27.63 -14.74
CA ASP A 533 18.07 27.47 -13.29
C ASP A 533 16.73 26.80 -12.98
N VAL A 534 16.73 25.74 -12.17
CA VAL A 534 15.48 25.12 -11.69
C VAL A 534 14.93 25.83 -10.45
N LEU A 535 15.72 26.73 -9.85
CA LEU A 535 15.30 27.62 -8.78
C LEU A 535 14.85 28.97 -9.33
N GLY A 536 13.88 29.59 -8.66
CA GLY A 536 13.47 30.99 -8.88
C GLY A 536 14.32 32.00 -8.10
N GLY A 537 15.23 31.50 -7.26
CA GLY A 537 16.07 32.29 -6.36
C GLY A 537 16.68 31.41 -5.26
N ALA A 538 17.46 32.02 -4.36
CA ALA A 538 18.13 31.28 -3.30
C ALA A 538 17.16 30.57 -2.36
N ILE A 539 17.51 29.35 -1.95
CA ILE A 539 16.75 28.62 -0.92
C ILE A 539 16.86 29.36 0.41
N ARG A 540 15.73 29.56 1.08
CA ARG A 540 15.61 30.36 2.29
C ARG A 540 15.22 29.48 3.48
N LEU A 541 15.89 29.71 4.60
CA LEU A 541 15.42 29.26 5.90
C LEU A 541 14.77 30.44 6.61
N GLN A 542 13.55 30.28 7.10
CA GLN A 542 12.77 31.39 7.64
C GLN A 542 12.18 31.04 9.00
N GLU A 543 12.17 32.00 9.91
CA GLU A 543 11.52 31.90 11.22
C GLU A 543 10.46 32.99 11.34
N LYS A 544 9.37 32.68 12.02
CA LYS A 544 8.34 33.65 12.36
C LYS A 544 8.72 34.37 13.66
N ILE A 545 8.93 35.68 13.60
CA ILE A 545 9.29 36.54 14.74
C ILE A 545 8.30 37.69 14.80
N GLY A 546 7.57 37.81 15.91
CA GLY A 546 6.57 38.88 16.08
C GLY A 546 5.50 38.86 14.97
N GLY A 547 5.12 37.67 14.51
CA GLY A 547 4.14 37.47 13.44
C GLY A 547 4.66 37.62 12.01
N ARG A 548 5.92 38.02 11.79
CA ARG A 548 6.52 38.21 10.46
C ARG A 548 7.59 37.17 10.18
N TRP A 549 7.71 36.74 8.92
CA TRP A 549 8.78 35.84 8.49
C TRP A 549 10.09 36.59 8.31
N ALA A 550 11.11 36.22 9.08
CA ALA A 550 12.49 36.65 8.91
C ALA A 550 13.30 35.54 8.24
N THR A 551 14.15 35.89 7.27
CA THR A 551 15.04 34.93 6.60
C THR A 551 16.37 34.89 7.33
N ALA A 552 17.01 33.72 7.39
CA ALA A 552 18.37 33.59 7.89
C ALA A 552 19.29 34.56 7.14
N ALA A 553 20.18 35.24 7.87
CA ALA A 553 21.19 36.11 7.29
C ALA A 553 22.58 35.63 7.75
N PRO A 554 23.62 35.62 6.89
CA PRO A 554 24.97 35.36 7.35
C PRO A 554 25.27 36.48 8.35
N GLY A 555 25.37 36.11 9.63
CA GLY A 555 25.09 37.00 10.76
C GLY A 555 25.55 38.44 10.55
N GLY A 556 24.57 39.35 10.41
CA GLY A 556 24.80 40.80 10.28
C GLY A 556 25.14 41.48 11.61
N ALA A 557 25.52 40.71 12.63
CA ALA A 557 25.89 41.23 13.94
C ALA A 557 27.39 41.51 14.00
N ALA A 558 27.80 42.49 14.82
CA ALA A 558 29.20 42.78 15.13
C ALA A 558 29.95 41.59 15.79
N ALA A 559 29.24 40.51 16.12
CA ALA A 559 29.77 39.24 16.58
C ALA A 559 28.81 38.09 16.24
N TRP A 560 29.33 36.88 16.02
CA TRP A 560 28.57 35.65 15.76
C TRP A 560 29.01 34.50 16.67
N ARG A 561 28.21 33.45 16.78
CA ARG A 561 28.50 32.27 17.61
C ARG A 561 29.13 31.16 16.78
N ARG A 562 30.42 30.90 17.00
CA ARG A 562 31.14 29.76 16.39
C ARG A 562 30.86 28.49 17.16
N TRP A 563 30.26 27.49 16.52
CA TRP A 563 30.02 26.20 17.15
C TRP A 563 31.33 25.43 17.38
N LEU A 564 31.54 25.00 18.62
CA LEU A 564 32.73 24.26 19.09
C LEU A 564 32.49 22.75 19.25
N GLY A 565 31.23 22.32 19.21
CA GLY A 565 30.83 20.94 19.50
C GLY A 565 29.65 20.87 20.49
N VAL A 566 29.26 19.66 20.84
CA VAL A 566 28.25 19.43 21.88
C VAL A 566 28.97 19.26 23.22
N GLY A 567 28.53 19.98 24.26
CA GLY A 567 29.12 19.88 25.58
C GLY A 567 28.71 18.61 26.32
N GLN A 568 29.47 18.23 27.36
CA GLN A 568 29.08 17.18 28.31
C GLN A 568 27.67 17.48 28.86
N PRO A 569 26.81 16.45 29.05
CA PRO A 569 25.44 16.63 29.52
C PRO A 569 25.44 17.38 30.86
N ARG A 570 24.70 18.49 30.92
CA ARG A 570 24.49 19.24 32.17
C ARG A 570 23.08 18.95 32.66
N ILE A 571 22.93 18.79 33.98
CA ILE A 571 21.61 18.67 34.60
C ILE A 571 20.95 20.04 34.54
N ALA A 572 19.95 20.19 33.67
CA ALA A 572 19.10 21.37 33.60
C ALA A 572 17.81 21.12 34.38
N LEU A 573 17.40 22.10 35.18
CA LEU A 573 16.18 22.04 35.98
C LEU A 573 15.09 22.83 35.25
N ILE A 574 14.17 22.12 34.58
CA ILE A 574 13.05 22.72 33.84
C ILE A 574 11.76 22.33 34.57
N ALA A 575 10.99 23.31 35.03
CA ALA A 575 9.72 23.10 35.74
C ALA A 575 9.80 22.10 36.92
N GLY A 576 10.89 22.16 37.70
CA GLY A 576 11.09 21.30 38.88
C GLY A 576 11.60 19.88 38.57
N ARG A 577 11.98 19.59 37.32
CA ARG A 577 12.51 18.28 36.90
C ARG A 577 13.95 18.41 36.40
N CYS A 578 14.80 17.47 36.79
CA CYS A 578 16.19 17.35 36.34
C CYS A 578 16.26 16.53 35.04
N PHE A 579 16.82 17.12 33.98
CA PHE A 579 17.12 16.40 32.73
C PHE A 579 18.60 16.55 32.38
N PRO A 580 19.30 15.49 31.95
CA PRO A 580 20.56 15.64 31.26
C PRO A 580 20.29 16.29 29.90
N ALA A 581 20.72 17.54 29.73
CA ALA A 581 20.61 18.26 28.47
C ALA A 581 22.00 18.46 27.88
N GLU A 582 22.15 18.05 26.62
CA GLU A 582 23.32 18.33 25.81
C GLU A 582 23.12 19.66 25.10
N TYR A 583 23.88 20.68 25.48
CA TYR A 583 23.83 21.99 24.83
C TYR A 583 24.99 22.16 23.86
N ALA A 584 24.72 22.84 22.75
CA ALA A 584 25.77 23.22 21.82
C ALA A 584 26.69 24.27 22.48
N GLN A 585 28.00 24.03 22.43
CA GLN A 585 29.00 24.97 22.93
C GLN A 585 29.43 25.93 21.83
N PHE A 586 29.57 27.20 22.20
CA PHE A 586 29.91 28.26 21.28
C PHE A 586 30.99 29.19 21.80
N GLU A 587 31.78 29.72 20.89
CA GLU A 587 32.65 30.87 21.10
C GLU A 587 32.00 32.11 20.47
N MET A 588 31.96 33.23 21.19
CA MET A 588 31.58 34.52 20.60
C MET A 588 32.74 35.09 19.80
N VAL A 589 32.58 35.20 18.49
CA VAL A 589 33.59 35.73 17.57
C VAL A 589 33.17 37.11 17.10
N LYS A 590 34.01 38.14 17.28
CA LYS A 590 33.76 39.48 16.74
C LYS A 590 33.95 39.51 15.23
N GLY A 591 33.08 40.22 14.51
CA GLY A 591 33.07 40.34 13.05
C GLY A 591 31.89 39.64 12.39
N ALA A 592 31.81 39.71 11.06
CA ALA A 592 30.79 39.00 10.29
C ALA A 592 31.06 37.49 10.24
N CYS A 593 29.99 36.70 10.11
CA CYS A 593 30.11 35.26 9.90
C CYS A 593 30.88 34.97 8.59
N PRO A 594 31.84 34.02 8.58
CA PRO A 594 32.58 33.69 7.37
C PRO A 594 31.65 33.13 6.28
N PRO A 595 32.03 33.26 4.99
CA PRO A 595 31.31 32.61 3.90
C PRO A 595 31.33 31.08 4.05
N PRO A 596 30.44 30.36 3.35
CA PRO A 596 30.42 28.89 3.36
C PRO A 596 31.80 28.35 3.00
N VAL A 597 32.27 27.41 3.81
CA VAL A 597 33.50 26.67 3.58
C VAL A 597 33.17 25.52 2.64
N LEU A 598 33.73 25.56 1.44
CA LEU A 598 33.70 24.45 0.50
C LEU A 598 35.06 23.76 0.57
N THR A 599 35.08 22.44 0.82
CA THR A 599 36.32 21.64 0.88
C THR A 599 36.24 20.43 -0.01
N ALA A 600 37.39 20.07 -0.59
CA ALA A 600 37.64 18.93 -1.48
C ALA A 600 36.76 18.92 -2.75
N THR A 601 37.40 18.75 -3.91
CA THR A 601 36.76 18.26 -5.13
C THR A 601 37.76 17.34 -5.78
N ASP A 602 37.94 16.15 -5.23
CA ASP A 602 38.74 15.10 -5.86
C ASP A 602 38.05 14.53 -7.13
N GLY A 603 37.20 15.33 -7.77
CA GLY A 603 36.29 14.93 -8.83
C GLY A 603 35.06 14.16 -8.34
N TYR A 604 35.08 13.57 -7.15
CA TYR A 604 34.04 12.64 -6.70
C TYR A 604 32.96 13.31 -5.85
N ALA A 605 33.36 14.08 -4.84
CA ALA A 605 32.44 14.79 -3.97
C ALA A 605 32.98 16.17 -3.58
N ALA A 606 32.07 17.05 -3.17
CA ALA A 606 32.39 18.31 -2.52
C ALA A 606 31.68 18.43 -1.18
N GLN A 607 32.41 18.88 -0.16
CA GLN A 607 31.84 19.12 1.17
C GLN A 607 31.56 20.62 1.33
N VAL A 608 30.41 20.95 1.89
CA VAL A 608 29.96 22.31 2.16
C VAL A 608 29.65 22.42 3.65
N GLN A 609 30.17 23.46 4.30
CA GLN A 609 29.78 23.81 5.65
C GLN A 609 29.53 25.31 5.75
N ALA A 610 28.44 25.70 6.39
CA ALA A 610 28.12 27.08 6.67
C ALA A 610 27.51 27.21 8.06
N ASP A 611 27.97 28.21 8.79
CA ASP A 611 27.35 28.66 10.05
C ASP A 611 26.52 29.91 9.76
N SER A 612 25.38 30.04 10.44
CA SER A 612 24.54 31.24 10.36
C SER A 612 23.63 31.36 11.57
N GLU A 613 22.78 32.38 11.58
CA GLU A 613 21.84 32.65 12.66
C GLU A 613 20.46 33.00 12.10
N LEU A 614 19.42 32.56 12.80
CA LEU A 614 18.01 32.84 12.49
C LEU A 614 17.32 33.25 13.79
N GLY A 615 16.92 34.53 13.90
CA GLY A 615 16.22 35.03 15.08
C GLY A 615 16.90 34.83 16.43
N GLY A 616 18.22 34.71 16.49
CA GLY A 616 18.95 34.40 17.74
C GLY A 616 19.38 32.93 17.88
N LEU A 617 18.85 32.05 17.04
CA LEU A 617 19.15 30.61 17.00
C LEU A 617 20.34 30.35 16.07
N PRO A 618 21.47 29.83 16.58
CA PRO A 618 22.58 29.38 15.75
C PRO A 618 22.19 28.17 14.92
N ILE A 619 22.62 28.18 13.66
CA ILE A 619 22.31 27.15 12.67
C ILE A 619 23.59 26.76 11.93
N ARG A 620 23.79 25.45 11.75
CA ARG A 620 24.84 24.94 10.87
C ARG A 620 24.24 24.10 9.76
N VAL A 621 24.60 24.42 8.53
CA VAL A 621 24.37 23.56 7.36
C VAL A 621 25.68 22.84 7.06
N ALA A 622 25.62 21.51 7.03
CA ALA A 622 26.68 20.66 6.49
C ALA A 622 26.09 19.87 5.32
N ALA A 623 26.77 19.82 4.18
CA ALA A 623 26.28 19.11 3.02
C ALA A 623 27.39 18.44 2.21
N GLU A 624 27.05 17.34 1.54
CA GLU A 624 27.91 16.66 0.58
C GLU A 624 27.21 16.71 -0.80
N LEU A 625 27.91 17.26 -1.79
CA LEU A 625 27.56 17.14 -3.20
C LEU A 625 28.32 15.97 -3.81
N LEU A 626 27.61 15.00 -4.38
CA LEU A 626 28.20 13.93 -5.17
C LEU A 626 28.23 14.28 -6.66
N TYR A 627 29.11 13.62 -7.42
CA TYR A 627 29.32 13.87 -8.86
C TYR A 627 28.08 13.66 -9.74
N ASP A 628 27.09 12.89 -9.26
CA ASP A 628 25.81 12.71 -9.92
C ASP A 628 24.86 13.90 -9.74
N GLY A 629 25.21 14.85 -8.86
CA GLY A 629 24.41 16.02 -8.52
C GLY A 629 23.56 15.84 -7.25
N PHE A 630 23.70 14.73 -6.53
CA PHE A 630 22.98 14.50 -5.28
C PHE A 630 23.58 15.36 -4.16
N TYR A 631 22.80 16.32 -3.66
CA TYR A 631 23.22 17.27 -2.63
C TYR A 631 22.57 16.91 -1.29
N ARG A 632 23.26 16.10 -0.48
CA ARG A 632 22.77 15.67 0.83
C ARG A 632 23.06 16.75 1.87
N VAL A 633 22.04 17.20 2.59
CA VAL A 633 22.10 18.29 3.57
C VAL A 633 21.74 17.78 4.96
N THR A 634 22.56 18.13 5.95
CA THR A 634 22.25 18.08 7.38
C THR A 634 22.13 19.51 7.90
N LEU A 635 20.91 19.94 8.18
CA LEU A 635 20.59 21.20 8.83
C LEU A 635 20.55 20.98 10.35
N ARG A 636 21.40 21.68 11.10
CA ARG A 636 21.42 21.61 12.57
C ARG A 636 20.86 22.89 13.19
N LEU A 637 19.86 22.74 14.05
CA LEU A 637 19.37 23.78 14.96
C LEU A 637 20.13 23.63 16.28
N LEU A 638 20.86 24.66 16.71
CA LEU A 638 21.83 24.54 17.80
C LEU A 638 21.50 25.51 18.96
N PRO A 639 20.51 25.20 19.82
CA PRO A 639 20.21 26.03 20.98
C PRO A 639 21.37 25.99 21.99
N ALA A 640 21.87 27.15 22.38
CA ALA A 640 22.86 27.28 23.46
C ALA A 640 22.22 27.20 24.86
N GLN A 641 20.91 27.44 24.93
CA GLN A 641 20.03 27.38 26.09
C GLN A 641 18.60 27.11 25.58
N PRO A 642 17.64 26.72 26.43
CA PRO A 642 16.25 26.55 26.01
C PRO A 642 15.74 27.77 25.22
N THR A 643 15.43 27.58 23.94
CA THR A 643 15.10 28.64 23.00
C THR A 643 13.72 28.39 22.43
N ARG A 644 12.78 29.32 22.63
CA ARG A 644 11.43 29.23 22.06
C ARG A 644 11.45 29.65 20.60
N VAL A 645 10.94 28.79 19.73
CA VAL A 645 10.77 29.03 18.30
C VAL A 645 9.27 29.02 17.99
N GLU A 646 8.73 30.09 17.41
CA GLU A 646 7.30 30.17 17.10
C GLU A 646 6.93 29.29 15.90
N SER A 647 7.66 29.43 14.81
CA SER A 647 7.54 28.62 13.60
C SER A 647 8.77 28.79 12.73
N LEU A 648 9.17 27.73 12.03
CA LEU A 648 10.37 27.70 11.19
C LEU A 648 10.05 26.90 9.92
N ARG A 649 10.41 27.45 8.76
CA ARG A 649 10.18 26.82 7.47
C ARG A 649 11.40 26.89 6.54
N LEU A 650 11.57 25.86 5.73
CA LEU A 650 12.43 25.88 4.55
C LEU A 650 11.57 26.29 3.35
N THR A 651 12.04 27.24 2.55
CA THR A 651 11.34 27.72 1.35
C THR A 651 12.26 27.63 0.15
N ILE A 652 11.83 26.89 -0.86
CA ILE A 652 12.54 26.69 -2.13
C ILE A 652 11.76 27.46 -3.21
N PRO A 653 12.26 28.62 -3.67
CA PRO A 653 11.71 29.29 -4.84
C PRO A 653 11.98 28.45 -6.09
N LEU A 654 10.96 28.19 -6.89
CA LEU A 654 11.03 27.38 -8.10
C LEU A 654 11.07 28.25 -9.35
N ALA A 655 11.65 27.73 -10.43
CA ALA A 655 11.67 28.42 -11.71
C ALA A 655 10.24 28.75 -12.20
N GLN A 656 10.09 29.91 -12.84
CA GLN A 656 8.78 30.39 -13.31
C GLN A 656 8.15 29.49 -14.38
N ASP A 657 8.97 28.74 -15.12
CA ASP A 657 8.55 27.83 -16.17
C ASP A 657 8.21 26.41 -15.66
N ALA A 658 8.26 26.17 -14.35
CA ALA A 658 7.82 24.91 -13.77
C ALA A 658 6.31 24.73 -13.95
N VAL A 659 5.93 23.57 -14.51
CA VAL A 659 4.55 23.24 -14.90
C VAL A 659 4.09 21.87 -14.40
N LEU A 660 5.00 21.03 -13.90
CA LEU A 660 4.71 19.70 -13.39
C LEU A 660 5.09 19.57 -11.92
N MET A 661 4.28 18.83 -11.16
CA MET A 661 4.56 18.46 -9.77
C MET A 661 4.31 16.96 -9.53
N ARG A 662 5.05 16.40 -8.57
CA ARG A 662 4.83 15.05 -8.05
C ARG A 662 5.21 14.97 -6.57
N PHE A 663 4.24 14.64 -5.74
CA PHE A 663 4.40 14.37 -4.32
C PHE A 663 4.27 12.87 -4.07
N SER A 664 5.38 12.17 -3.85
CA SER A 664 5.39 10.70 -3.69
C SER A 664 5.42 10.34 -2.22
N ARG A 665 4.25 9.98 -1.68
CA ARG A 665 4.09 9.45 -0.32
C ARG A 665 3.73 7.96 -0.32
N GLN A 666 2.90 7.55 -1.26
CA GLN A 666 2.43 6.18 -1.43
C GLN A 666 2.13 5.94 -2.91
N TYR A 667 1.68 4.74 -3.29
CA TYR A 667 1.43 4.37 -4.68
C TYR A 667 0.09 4.95 -5.19
N ASN A 668 -0.05 6.28 -5.18
CA ASN A 668 -1.21 6.97 -5.72
C ASN A 668 -0.82 8.20 -6.55
N LEU A 669 -1.78 8.71 -7.32
CA LEU A 669 -1.60 9.86 -8.20
C LEU A 669 -1.99 11.20 -7.53
N ALA A 670 -2.28 11.20 -6.22
CA ALA A 670 -2.62 12.42 -5.50
C ALA A 670 -1.37 13.32 -5.42
N GLY A 671 -1.50 14.59 -5.79
CA GLY A 671 -0.35 15.49 -5.89
C GLY A 671 0.61 15.18 -7.03
N THR A 672 0.15 14.51 -8.09
CA THR A 672 0.93 14.29 -9.32
C THR A 672 0.19 14.86 -10.53
N GLY A 673 0.90 15.56 -11.42
CA GLY A 673 0.38 16.12 -12.67
C GLY A 673 0.82 17.55 -12.92
N ALA A 674 0.01 18.30 -13.68
CA ALA A 674 0.21 19.72 -13.90
C ALA A 674 0.07 20.51 -12.59
N ILE A 675 0.87 21.57 -12.46
CA ILE A 675 0.74 22.53 -11.37
C ILE A 675 -0.55 23.34 -11.62
N PRO A 676 -1.46 23.45 -10.62
CA PRO A 676 -2.67 24.25 -10.76
C PRO A 676 -2.37 25.72 -11.12
N GLU A 677 -3.24 26.31 -11.93
CA GLU A 677 -3.22 27.75 -12.21
C GLU A 677 -3.70 28.55 -10.98
N GLY A 678 -3.36 29.85 -10.96
CA GLY A 678 -3.81 30.78 -9.92
C GLY A 678 -2.75 31.11 -8.86
N GLU A 679 -3.13 31.99 -7.93
CA GLU A 679 -2.34 32.46 -6.79
C GLU A 679 -2.80 31.78 -5.48
N GLY A 680 -1.94 31.81 -4.47
CA GLY A 680 -2.16 31.19 -3.17
C GLY A 680 -1.64 29.76 -3.07
N VAL A 681 -2.24 28.96 -2.20
CA VAL A 681 -1.83 27.57 -1.96
C VAL A 681 -2.36 26.68 -3.08
N LEU A 682 -1.47 26.12 -3.89
CA LEU A 682 -1.79 25.27 -5.04
C LEU A 682 -1.86 23.79 -4.67
N PHE A 683 -1.09 23.37 -3.67
CA PHE A 683 -1.13 22.02 -3.15
C PHE A 683 -0.74 21.97 -1.67
N GLU A 684 -1.35 21.03 -0.95
CA GLU A 684 -1.12 20.77 0.47
C GLU A 684 -0.93 19.29 0.72
N SER A 685 0.07 18.93 1.53
CA SER A 685 0.36 17.54 1.85
C SER A 685 -0.78 16.82 2.60
N ASN A 686 -1.65 17.56 3.30
CA ASN A 686 -2.86 17.04 3.94
C ASN A 686 -3.94 16.57 2.96
N ALA A 687 -3.90 17.02 1.70
CA ALA A 687 -4.81 16.56 0.67
C ALA A 687 -4.50 15.13 0.19
N MET A 688 -3.31 14.61 0.52
CA MET A 688 -2.97 13.22 0.24
C MET A 688 -3.65 12.27 1.24
N PRO A 689 -4.08 11.07 0.80
CA PRO A 689 -4.63 10.10 1.71
C PRO A 689 -3.63 9.76 2.84
N PRO A 690 -4.10 9.57 4.08
CA PRO A 690 -3.22 9.20 5.19
C PRO A 690 -2.58 7.84 4.92
N VAL A 691 -1.37 7.66 5.44
CA VAL A 691 -0.66 6.38 5.39
C VAL A 691 -0.67 5.76 6.78
N PRO A 692 -1.11 4.50 6.96
CA PRO A 692 -1.04 3.81 8.24
C PRO A 692 0.37 3.88 8.85
N GLY A 693 0.46 4.22 10.13
CA GLY A 693 1.75 4.35 10.85
C GLY A 693 2.51 5.66 10.63
N VAL A 694 2.05 6.55 9.73
CA VAL A 694 2.64 7.89 9.55
C VAL A 694 1.74 8.91 10.25
N HIS A 695 2.25 9.55 11.30
CA HIS A 695 1.42 10.32 12.23
C HIS A 695 1.00 11.72 11.74
N ASN A 696 1.61 12.23 10.67
CA ASN A 696 1.35 13.55 10.10
C ASN A 696 1.33 13.49 8.56
N SER A 697 1.37 14.65 7.88
CA SER A 697 1.32 14.72 6.42
C SER A 697 2.68 14.74 5.73
N PHE A 698 3.74 14.24 6.36
CA PHE A 698 5.07 14.20 5.75
C PHE A 698 5.08 13.48 4.39
N VAL A 699 5.72 14.10 3.40
CA VAL A 699 5.94 13.54 2.06
C VAL A 699 7.44 13.39 1.82
N PRO A 700 7.96 12.17 1.64
CA PRO A 700 9.40 11.89 1.61
C PRO A 700 10.09 12.25 0.29
N ILE A 701 9.38 12.31 -0.83
CA ILE A 701 9.94 12.62 -2.15
C ILE A 701 9.00 13.61 -2.86
N VAL A 702 9.55 14.77 -3.24
CA VAL A 702 8.83 15.82 -3.97
C VAL A 702 9.61 16.17 -5.23
N PHE A 703 8.94 16.22 -6.38
CA PHE A 703 9.48 16.73 -7.63
C PHE A 703 8.64 17.91 -8.11
N VAL A 704 9.31 18.98 -8.54
CA VAL A 704 8.68 20.07 -9.28
C VAL A 704 9.59 20.50 -10.43
N GLY A 705 9.03 20.71 -11.62
CA GLY A 705 9.81 21.04 -12.80
C GLY A 705 9.00 21.20 -14.09
N THR A 706 9.69 21.06 -15.21
CA THR A 706 9.14 21.02 -16.57
C THR A 706 9.09 19.58 -17.06
N HIS A 707 8.78 19.39 -18.34
CA HIS A 707 8.81 18.09 -19.03
C HIS A 707 10.23 17.51 -19.21
N ASP A 708 11.30 18.29 -19.03
CA ASP A 708 12.68 17.90 -19.35
C ASP A 708 13.71 18.19 -18.25
N ARG A 709 13.37 18.97 -17.22
CA ARG A 709 14.22 19.29 -16.08
C ARG A 709 13.37 19.55 -14.84
N GLY A 710 13.95 19.42 -13.66
CA GLY A 710 13.28 19.79 -12.42
C GLY A 710 14.14 19.58 -11.21
N LEU A 711 13.52 19.71 -10.04
CA LEU A 711 14.16 19.54 -8.75
C LEU A 711 13.45 18.44 -7.97
N PHE A 712 14.21 17.45 -7.54
CA PHE A 712 13.82 16.57 -6.45
C PHE A 712 14.25 17.13 -5.10
N TRP A 713 13.34 17.07 -4.14
CA TRP A 713 13.62 17.11 -2.71
C TRP A 713 13.30 15.74 -2.11
N MET A 714 14.19 15.22 -1.28
CA MET A 714 14.06 13.88 -0.67
C MET A 714 14.45 13.91 0.80
N ALA A 715 13.69 13.24 1.68
CA ALA A 715 14.05 13.05 3.08
C ALA A 715 13.49 11.73 3.61
N GLU A 716 14.19 11.13 4.57
CA GLU A 716 13.77 9.83 5.12
C GLU A 716 12.63 9.95 6.12
N SER A 717 12.56 11.06 6.85
CA SER A 717 11.48 11.35 7.78
C SER A 717 11.48 12.83 8.17
N ASP A 718 10.51 13.21 9.00
CA ASP A 718 10.42 14.46 9.73
C ASP A 718 11.26 14.45 11.04
N ARG A 719 12.25 13.56 11.19
CA ARG A 719 13.09 13.52 12.38
C ARG A 719 13.80 14.86 12.59
N GLY A 720 13.74 15.37 13.82
CA GLY A 720 14.27 16.68 14.19
C GLY A 720 13.31 17.84 13.92
N TRP A 721 12.17 17.60 13.29
CA TRP A 721 11.10 18.60 13.11
C TRP A 721 10.27 18.72 14.39
N ALA A 722 9.41 19.74 14.45
CA ALA A 722 8.35 19.89 15.43
C ALA A 722 7.02 20.11 14.68
N PRO A 723 6.47 19.05 14.05
CA PRO A 723 5.28 19.17 13.22
C PRO A 723 4.02 19.47 14.04
N ASP A 724 3.06 20.11 13.39
CA ASP A 724 1.66 20.06 13.81
C ASP A 724 0.97 18.98 12.98
N ASP A 725 0.56 17.89 13.64
CA ASP A 725 -0.01 16.71 12.99
C ASP A 725 -1.37 17.00 12.31
N GLN A 726 -2.00 18.13 12.67
CA GLN A 726 -3.25 18.57 12.04
C GLN A 726 -3.02 19.51 10.84
N ALA A 727 -1.78 19.97 10.60
CA ALA A 727 -1.44 20.93 9.57
C ALA A 727 -0.62 20.32 8.42
N SER A 728 -0.62 21.02 7.28
CA SER A 728 0.19 20.66 6.12
C SER A 728 1.66 20.90 6.43
N LEU A 729 2.47 19.85 6.42
CA LEU A 729 3.93 19.96 6.56
C LEU A 729 4.57 20.52 5.30
N ILE A 730 3.99 20.25 4.12
CA ILE A 730 4.56 20.64 2.83
C ILE A 730 3.47 21.28 1.97
N GLN A 731 3.79 22.43 1.39
CA GLN A 731 2.89 23.18 0.52
C GLN A 731 3.60 23.62 -0.76
N LEU A 732 2.86 23.62 -1.87
CA LEU A 732 3.23 24.34 -3.09
C LEU A 732 2.38 25.61 -3.14
N VAL A 733 3.03 26.77 -3.19
CA VAL A 733 2.35 28.07 -3.11
C VAL A 733 2.83 28.95 -4.25
N ARG A 734 1.92 29.71 -4.86
CA ARG A 734 2.25 30.82 -5.75
C ARG A 734 1.88 32.14 -5.07
N GLU A 735 2.86 33.02 -4.88
CA GLU A 735 2.63 34.35 -4.32
C GLU A 735 3.34 35.37 -5.22
N GLU A 736 2.59 36.36 -5.68
CA GLU A 736 3.09 37.42 -6.57
C GLU A 736 3.75 36.84 -7.84
N GLY A 737 3.17 35.76 -8.39
CA GLY A 737 3.69 35.04 -9.54
C GLY A 737 4.86 34.09 -9.26
N GLN A 738 5.50 34.18 -8.08
CA GLN A 738 6.61 33.30 -7.69
C GLN A 738 6.09 31.99 -7.11
N LEU A 739 6.51 30.87 -7.70
CA LEU A 739 6.20 29.53 -7.21
C LEU A 739 7.19 29.11 -6.12
N GLU A 740 6.70 28.55 -5.02
CA GLU A 740 7.50 28.17 -3.86
C GLU A 740 7.07 26.82 -3.27
N LEU A 741 8.04 25.94 -3.02
CA LEU A 741 7.85 24.81 -2.11
C LEU A 741 8.19 25.24 -0.68
N ARG A 742 7.26 25.02 0.25
CA ARG A 742 7.40 25.38 1.66
C ARG A 742 7.32 24.13 2.53
N PHE A 743 8.32 23.92 3.38
CA PHE A 743 8.39 22.83 4.35
C PHE A 743 8.36 23.42 5.77
N HIS A 744 7.30 23.14 6.53
CA HIS A 744 7.09 23.65 7.88
C HIS A 744 7.81 22.76 8.91
N LEU A 745 9.11 23.02 9.07
CA LEU A 745 10.00 22.26 9.98
C LEU A 745 9.60 22.42 11.47
N VAL A 746 9.08 23.59 11.84
CA VAL A 746 8.41 23.84 13.12
C VAL A 746 7.03 24.42 12.81
N GLY A 747 6.01 23.56 12.87
CA GLY A 747 4.63 23.90 12.52
C GLY A 747 3.85 24.54 13.67
N LYS A 748 4.28 24.29 14.92
CA LYS A 748 3.70 24.86 16.13
C LYS A 748 4.80 25.37 17.08
N PRO A 749 4.50 26.36 17.95
CA PRO A 749 5.48 26.87 18.90
C PRO A 749 6.10 25.76 19.75
N VAL A 750 7.43 25.71 19.81
CA VAL A 750 8.19 24.70 20.55
C VAL A 750 9.36 25.34 21.29
N THR A 751 9.78 24.75 22.40
CA THR A 751 11.03 25.12 23.07
C THR A 751 12.09 24.11 22.67
N LEU A 752 13.14 24.57 21.99
CA LEU A 752 14.32 23.78 21.66
C LEU A 752 15.28 23.81 22.84
N ASP A 753 15.39 22.70 23.56
CA ASP A 753 16.26 22.52 24.72
C ASP A 753 17.49 21.63 24.43
N GLN A 754 17.58 21.09 23.22
CA GLN A 754 18.72 20.30 22.73
C GLN A 754 18.93 20.53 21.22
N PRO A 755 20.15 20.31 20.69
CA PRO A 755 20.42 20.29 19.25
C PRO A 755 19.49 19.36 18.48
N ARG A 756 18.98 19.84 17.34
CA ARG A 756 18.21 19.01 16.39
C ARG A 756 18.93 18.93 15.07
N ALA A 757 18.93 17.75 14.45
CA ALA A 757 19.44 17.53 13.11
C ALA A 757 18.26 17.15 12.18
N ILE A 758 18.19 17.84 11.05
CA ILE A 758 17.21 17.62 9.99
C ILE A 758 17.98 17.23 8.74
N GLU A 759 17.65 16.09 8.14
CA GLU A 759 18.34 15.57 6.95
C GLU A 759 17.41 15.52 5.73
N PHE A 760 17.90 16.04 4.61
CA PHE A 760 17.23 15.96 3.31
C PHE A 760 18.26 16.02 2.18
N ALA A 761 17.85 15.76 0.95
CA ALA A 761 18.69 15.88 -0.23
C ALA A 761 17.97 16.64 -1.35
N LEU A 762 18.77 17.30 -2.19
CA LEU A 762 18.33 17.99 -3.39
C LEU A 762 18.99 17.36 -4.61
N LEU A 763 18.25 17.23 -5.71
CA LEU A 763 18.79 16.72 -6.98
C LEU A 763 18.10 17.40 -8.16
N ALA A 764 18.85 18.16 -8.95
CA ALA A 764 18.36 18.68 -10.22
C ALA A 764 18.44 17.58 -11.30
N THR A 765 17.38 17.42 -12.08
CA THR A 765 17.30 16.45 -13.19
C THR A 765 17.45 17.14 -14.55
N PRO A 766 17.89 16.40 -15.59
CA PRO A 766 18.41 15.03 -15.55
C PRO A 766 19.80 14.97 -14.88
N SER A 767 20.15 13.82 -14.28
CA SER A 767 21.43 13.59 -13.58
C SER A 767 22.55 13.09 -14.50
N ARG A 768 22.24 12.62 -15.70
CA ARG A 768 23.19 12.08 -16.70
C ARG A 768 22.57 12.13 -18.12
N PRO A 769 23.36 12.01 -19.21
CA PRO A 769 22.80 11.97 -20.55
C PRO A 769 22.13 10.62 -20.83
N LYS A 770 21.18 10.60 -21.75
CA LYS A 770 20.77 9.34 -22.39
C LYS A 770 21.97 8.79 -23.17
N PRO A 771 22.23 7.47 -23.14
CA PRO A 771 23.33 6.87 -23.90
C PRO A 771 23.22 7.16 -25.41
N PRO A 772 24.33 7.33 -26.14
CA PRO A 772 24.31 7.43 -27.60
C PRO A 772 23.56 6.24 -28.21
N GLY A 773 22.67 6.51 -29.17
CA GLY A 773 21.89 5.47 -29.83
C GLY A 773 20.86 4.76 -28.94
N TYR A 774 20.46 5.31 -27.78
CA TYR A 774 19.50 4.67 -26.88
C TYR A 774 18.20 4.24 -27.56
N ARG A 775 17.72 4.99 -28.56
CA ARG A 775 16.54 4.61 -29.35
C ARG A 775 16.77 3.32 -30.14
N ARG A 776 17.94 3.15 -30.74
CA ARG A 776 18.33 1.88 -31.35
C ARG A 776 18.36 0.77 -30.31
N ALA A 777 19.09 0.98 -29.21
CA ALA A 777 19.25 -0.04 -28.16
C ALA A 777 17.89 -0.53 -27.58
N LEU A 778 16.97 0.39 -27.29
CA LEU A 778 15.66 0.04 -26.72
C LEU A 778 14.66 -0.54 -27.72
N TRP A 779 14.68 -0.08 -28.98
CA TRP A 779 13.62 -0.38 -29.96
C TRP A 779 14.01 -1.44 -31.01
N THR A 780 15.31 -1.70 -31.21
CA THR A 780 15.81 -2.71 -32.17
C THR A 780 16.49 -3.90 -31.51
N ASP A 781 17.40 -3.67 -30.56
CA ASP A 781 18.42 -4.68 -30.20
C ASP A 781 18.19 -5.34 -28.82
N GLY A 782 17.26 -4.83 -28.01
CA GLY A 782 17.03 -5.30 -26.64
C GLY A 782 18.18 -4.91 -25.71
N VAL A 783 17.89 -4.12 -24.67
CA VAL A 783 18.95 -3.50 -23.83
C VAL A 783 19.57 -4.47 -22.81
N TYR A 784 18.83 -5.50 -22.40
CA TYR A 784 19.25 -6.42 -21.34
C TYR A 784 18.49 -7.75 -21.40
N SER A 785 19.09 -8.79 -20.82
CA SER A 785 18.43 -10.03 -20.45
C SER A 785 17.95 -9.93 -19.01
N HIS A 786 16.69 -10.29 -18.75
CA HIS A 786 16.12 -10.23 -17.40
C HIS A 786 15.49 -11.55 -17.02
N ASP A 787 15.91 -12.13 -15.89
CA ASP A 787 15.21 -13.25 -15.27
C ASP A 787 14.24 -12.75 -14.18
N THR A 788 12.94 -12.92 -14.42
CA THR A 788 11.87 -12.59 -13.45
C THR A 788 11.77 -13.60 -12.31
N SER A 789 12.54 -14.69 -12.36
CA SER A 789 12.60 -15.69 -11.31
C SER A 789 13.42 -15.14 -10.14
N GLY A 790 14.68 -14.75 -10.36
CA GLY A 790 15.44 -14.00 -9.36
C GLY A 790 15.53 -14.67 -7.98
N TYR A 791 15.62 -13.85 -6.92
CA TYR A 791 15.70 -14.32 -5.51
C TYR A 791 14.63 -15.34 -5.15
N ARG A 792 13.49 -15.32 -5.83
CA ARG A 792 12.40 -16.23 -5.56
C ARG A 792 12.78 -17.70 -5.73
N TYR A 793 13.75 -18.01 -6.61
CA TYR A 793 13.98 -19.40 -7.02
C TYR A 793 15.40 -19.96 -6.85
N TYR A 794 16.43 -19.18 -6.52
CA TYR A 794 17.80 -19.72 -6.42
C TYR A 794 18.45 -19.70 -5.02
N GLY A 795 17.99 -18.88 -4.08
CA GLY A 795 18.63 -18.76 -2.76
C GLY A 795 18.43 -19.97 -1.84
N ALA A 796 19.04 -19.92 -0.65
CA ALA A 796 18.88 -20.95 0.37
C ALA A 796 17.44 -21.09 0.91
N GLY A 797 16.57 -20.11 0.61
CA GLY A 797 15.13 -20.16 0.82
C GLY A 797 14.40 -19.36 -0.26
N VAL A 798 13.07 -19.46 -0.28
CA VAL A 798 12.19 -18.74 -1.21
C VAL A 798 12.33 -17.23 -0.99
N ASN A 799 12.49 -16.47 -2.09
CA ASN A 799 12.80 -15.04 -2.11
C ASN A 799 14.13 -14.65 -1.45
N GLY A 800 15.01 -15.63 -1.21
CA GLY A 800 16.36 -15.40 -0.74
C GLY A 800 17.38 -15.12 -1.85
N PHE A 801 18.36 -14.27 -1.59
CA PHE A 801 19.51 -14.04 -2.48
C PHE A 801 20.79 -14.78 -2.03
N GLN A 802 20.76 -15.40 -0.86
CA GLN A 802 21.92 -15.98 -0.19
C GLN A 802 22.32 -17.32 -0.80
N LEU A 803 23.61 -17.43 -1.12
CA LEU A 803 24.30 -18.65 -1.58
C LEU A 803 25.53 -18.84 -0.68
N TYR A 804 25.80 -20.06 -0.24
CA TYR A 804 26.82 -20.29 0.80
C TYR A 804 27.98 -21.18 0.34
N THR A 805 27.77 -22.07 -0.64
CA THR A 805 28.80 -23.00 -1.11
C THR A 805 29.25 -22.69 -2.54
N ASP A 806 30.46 -23.11 -2.91
CA ASP A 806 30.94 -22.99 -4.30
C ASP A 806 30.02 -23.72 -5.29
N GLU A 807 29.43 -24.84 -4.86
CA GLU A 807 28.44 -25.60 -5.63
C GLU A 807 27.17 -24.78 -5.90
N ASP A 808 26.66 -24.01 -4.91
CA ASP A 808 25.52 -23.11 -5.09
C ASP A 808 25.79 -22.10 -6.22
N TYR A 809 26.99 -21.48 -6.24
CA TYR A 809 27.38 -20.52 -7.27
C TYR A 809 27.58 -21.18 -8.64
N GLU A 810 28.19 -22.37 -8.68
CA GLU A 810 28.40 -23.09 -9.93
C GLU A 810 27.07 -23.54 -10.54
N GLY A 811 26.17 -24.12 -9.75
CA GLY A 811 24.83 -24.52 -10.18
C GLY A 811 24.04 -23.34 -10.77
N LEU A 812 24.06 -22.18 -10.10
CA LEU A 812 23.40 -20.98 -10.60
C LEU A 812 24.06 -20.42 -11.87
N ARG A 813 25.39 -20.40 -11.95
CA ARG A 813 26.12 -19.96 -13.15
C ARG A 813 25.79 -20.84 -14.35
N LYS A 814 25.75 -22.16 -14.15
CA LYS A 814 25.38 -23.13 -15.19
C LYS A 814 23.95 -22.91 -15.67
N PHE A 815 23.01 -22.69 -14.74
CA PHE A 815 21.64 -22.33 -15.06
C PHE A 815 21.55 -21.08 -15.97
N PHE A 816 22.35 -20.04 -15.73
CA PHE A 816 22.33 -18.83 -16.55
C PHE A 816 22.95 -18.99 -17.95
N TYR A 817 24.01 -19.80 -18.11
CA TYR A 817 24.85 -19.79 -19.31
C TYR A 817 24.97 -21.13 -20.07
N GLU A 818 24.52 -22.26 -19.53
CA GLU A 818 24.54 -23.54 -20.25
C GLU A 818 23.26 -23.73 -21.09
N ARG A 819 23.43 -24.27 -22.31
CA ARG A 819 22.32 -24.47 -23.26
C ARG A 819 21.29 -25.44 -22.68
N GLY A 820 20.03 -25.01 -22.62
CA GLY A 820 18.91 -25.81 -22.12
C GLY A 820 18.33 -25.28 -20.82
N GLY A 821 19.07 -24.45 -20.07
CA GLY A 821 18.52 -23.72 -18.94
C GLY A 821 18.04 -24.60 -17.77
N VAL A 822 18.60 -25.79 -17.65
CA VAL A 822 18.41 -26.70 -16.51
C VAL A 822 19.80 -26.92 -15.93
N SER A 823 19.97 -26.67 -14.62
CA SER A 823 21.25 -26.98 -13.98
C SER A 823 21.56 -28.48 -14.16
N PRO A 824 22.79 -28.87 -14.54
CA PRO A 824 23.14 -30.28 -14.65
C PRO A 824 23.17 -31.01 -13.29
N LEU A 825 22.94 -30.29 -12.19
CA LEU A 825 22.82 -30.83 -10.83
C LEU A 825 21.41 -31.36 -10.51
N TYR A 826 20.43 -31.20 -11.42
CA TYR A 826 19.12 -31.84 -11.23
C TYR A 826 19.24 -33.37 -11.31
N PRO A 827 18.62 -34.12 -10.37
CA PRO A 827 18.55 -35.59 -10.47
C PRO A 827 17.86 -36.04 -11.75
N GLU A 828 18.30 -37.18 -12.31
CA GLU A 828 17.74 -37.75 -13.54
C GLU A 828 16.23 -38.00 -13.38
N GLY A 829 15.42 -37.47 -14.32
CA GLY A 829 13.96 -37.52 -14.26
C GLY A 829 13.28 -36.41 -13.44
N GLN A 830 14.04 -35.49 -12.83
CA GLN A 830 13.51 -34.24 -12.28
C GLN A 830 13.85 -33.07 -13.19
N THR A 831 12.82 -32.34 -13.60
CA THR A 831 12.94 -31.24 -14.57
C THR A 831 12.19 -30.02 -14.03
N PRO A 832 12.61 -28.78 -14.37
CA PRO A 832 11.88 -27.56 -14.04
C PRO A 832 10.52 -27.42 -14.76
N GLU A 833 9.97 -28.48 -15.35
CA GLU A 833 8.84 -28.44 -16.29
C GLU A 833 7.54 -27.86 -15.71
N THR A 834 7.44 -27.75 -14.39
CA THR A 834 6.32 -27.11 -13.68
C THR A 834 6.54 -25.61 -13.36
N MET A 835 7.69 -25.01 -13.70
CA MET A 835 8.13 -23.68 -13.22
C MET A 835 8.28 -22.57 -14.30
N LYS A 836 7.83 -22.82 -15.56
CA LYS A 836 7.38 -21.87 -16.64
C LYS A 836 8.28 -21.59 -17.88
N GLY A 837 7.83 -22.07 -19.06
CA GLY A 837 7.58 -21.28 -20.30
C GLY A 837 8.70 -20.99 -21.34
N ARG A 838 8.32 -20.82 -22.63
CA ARG A 838 9.19 -20.40 -23.77
C ARG A 838 9.94 -19.09 -23.54
N THR A 839 9.37 -18.16 -22.77
CA THR A 839 9.91 -16.80 -22.53
C THR A 839 11.18 -16.80 -21.71
N TYR A 840 11.34 -17.78 -20.81
CA TYR A 840 12.54 -17.98 -19.99
C TYR A 840 13.76 -18.30 -20.86
N ARG A 841 13.60 -19.26 -21.77
CA ARG A 841 14.66 -19.74 -22.66
C ARG A 841 15.22 -18.64 -23.57
N VAL A 842 14.38 -17.72 -24.03
CA VAL A 842 14.80 -16.58 -24.87
C VAL A 842 15.72 -15.61 -24.12
N ARG A 843 15.48 -15.39 -22.81
CA ARG A 843 16.25 -14.44 -21.99
C ARG A 843 17.61 -15.02 -21.56
N THR A 844 17.69 -16.32 -21.28
CA THR A 844 18.98 -17.00 -21.05
C THR A 844 19.80 -17.13 -22.34
N GLU A 845 19.16 -17.43 -23.48
CA GLU A 845 19.85 -17.44 -24.79
C GLU A 845 20.45 -16.08 -25.15
N ALA A 846 19.79 -14.96 -24.83
CA ALA A 846 20.36 -13.62 -25.01
C ALA A 846 21.59 -13.35 -24.11
N ALA A 847 21.60 -13.87 -22.87
CA ALA A 847 22.77 -13.81 -22.00
C ALA A 847 23.93 -14.69 -22.52
N ILE A 848 23.62 -15.89 -23.04
CA ILE A 848 24.58 -16.78 -23.73
C ILE A 848 25.23 -16.08 -24.93
N ASN A 849 24.48 -15.24 -25.64
CA ASN A 849 24.95 -14.48 -26.78
C ASN A 849 25.67 -13.15 -26.41
N GLY A 850 25.96 -12.92 -25.13
CA GLY A 850 26.78 -11.80 -24.65
C GLY A 850 26.03 -10.54 -24.19
N GLY A 851 24.70 -10.59 -24.06
CA GLY A 851 23.91 -9.48 -23.50
C GLY A 851 24.06 -9.34 -21.98
N PRO A 852 23.93 -8.13 -21.40
CA PRO A 852 24.01 -7.93 -19.95
C PRO A 852 22.83 -8.62 -19.25
N LEU A 853 23.13 -9.40 -18.21
CA LEU A 853 22.13 -10.16 -17.44
C LEU A 853 21.77 -9.44 -16.14
N ILE A 854 20.48 -9.13 -15.95
CA ILE A 854 19.96 -8.64 -14.67
C ILE A 854 19.04 -9.68 -14.04
N VAL A 855 19.09 -9.77 -12.71
CA VAL A 855 18.25 -10.70 -11.92
C VAL A 855 17.16 -9.96 -11.17
N TYR A 856 16.00 -10.57 -11.05
CA TYR A 856 14.89 -10.05 -10.26
C TYR A 856 15.22 -10.05 -8.76
N GLY A 857 14.97 -8.91 -8.12
CA GLY A 857 14.95 -8.73 -6.67
C GLY A 857 13.67 -8.01 -6.24
N SER A 858 13.30 -8.14 -4.97
CA SER A 858 12.13 -7.41 -4.43
C SER A 858 12.32 -7.08 -2.96
N THR A 859 11.41 -6.29 -2.39
CA THR A 859 11.36 -5.97 -0.95
C THR A 859 11.15 -7.20 -0.06
N PHE A 860 10.76 -8.35 -0.62
CA PHE A 860 10.79 -9.67 0.04
C PHE A 860 12.20 -10.28 0.09
N GLY A 861 13.24 -9.48 -0.09
CA GLY A 861 14.60 -9.94 -0.37
C GLY A 861 15.31 -10.65 0.78
N ALA A 862 14.67 -10.96 1.90
CA ALA A 862 15.22 -11.89 2.89
C ALA A 862 14.31 -13.10 3.08
N ASN A 863 14.90 -14.13 3.67
CA ASN A 863 14.21 -15.33 4.06
C ASN A 863 14.55 -15.65 5.52
N ALA A 864 13.60 -16.20 6.27
CA ALA A 864 13.79 -16.49 7.69
C ALA A 864 14.92 -17.51 7.96
N ALA A 865 15.30 -18.33 6.96
CA ALA A 865 16.42 -19.27 7.06
C ALA A 865 17.80 -18.67 6.70
N MET A 866 17.94 -17.35 6.56
CA MET A 866 19.27 -16.73 6.40
C MET A 866 20.09 -16.93 7.69
N GLU A 867 21.38 -17.24 7.55
CA GLU A 867 22.29 -17.38 8.70
C GLU A 867 22.42 -16.08 9.49
N GLU A 868 22.24 -14.94 8.81
CA GLU A 868 22.26 -13.59 9.37
C GLU A 868 20.99 -13.23 10.16
N PHE A 869 19.87 -13.91 9.89
CA PHE A 869 18.55 -13.54 10.39
C PHE A 869 18.45 -13.55 11.94
N PRO A 870 19.06 -14.50 12.68
CA PRO A 870 19.02 -14.47 14.14
C PRO A 870 19.67 -13.23 14.77
N THR A 871 20.69 -12.65 14.12
CA THR A 871 21.38 -11.45 14.64
C THR A 871 20.77 -10.15 14.14
N PHE A 872 20.32 -10.10 12.88
CA PHE A 872 19.88 -8.86 12.25
C PHE A 872 18.38 -8.80 11.95
N GLY A 873 17.65 -9.91 12.08
CA GLY A 873 16.23 -10.00 11.74
C GLY A 873 15.39 -8.97 12.49
N SER A 874 15.70 -8.71 13.77
CA SER A 874 15.01 -7.66 14.55
C SER A 874 15.23 -6.24 14.01
N ALA A 875 16.32 -5.97 13.30
CA ALA A 875 16.57 -4.67 12.66
C ALA A 875 16.01 -4.60 11.22
N TRP A 876 16.01 -5.72 10.50
CA TRP A 876 15.59 -5.78 9.10
C TRP A 876 14.09 -5.80 8.91
N ILE A 877 13.38 -6.41 9.86
CA ILE A 877 11.94 -6.60 9.83
C ILE A 877 11.27 -5.43 10.55
N GLN A 878 10.26 -4.79 9.97
CA GLN A 878 9.41 -3.87 10.71
C GLN A 878 8.53 -4.67 11.70
N SER A 879 9.05 -4.90 12.90
CA SER A 879 8.43 -5.60 14.04
C SER A 879 8.00 -7.06 13.92
N ALA A 880 7.84 -7.65 15.11
CA ALA A 880 7.24 -8.94 15.40
C ALA A 880 5.84 -9.18 14.80
N GLY A 881 5.22 -8.21 14.14
CA GLY A 881 3.99 -8.39 13.35
C GLY A 881 4.24 -9.04 11.98
N LEU A 882 5.40 -8.80 11.36
CA LEU A 882 5.76 -9.44 10.08
C LEU A 882 6.23 -10.89 10.28
N SER A 883 6.87 -11.25 11.39
CA SER A 883 7.18 -12.66 11.69
C SER A 883 5.92 -13.48 11.95
N ARG A 884 4.85 -12.86 12.48
CA ARG A 884 3.51 -13.51 12.61
C ARG A 884 2.75 -13.62 11.28
N ARG A 885 3.22 -12.96 10.20
CA ARG A 885 2.57 -12.92 8.87
C ARG A 885 3.43 -13.40 7.72
N ALA A 886 4.69 -13.68 7.97
CA ALA A 886 5.55 -14.37 7.03
C ALA A 886 4.97 -15.78 6.88
N ARG A 887 4.22 -15.97 5.79
CA ARG A 887 3.52 -17.23 5.52
C ARG A 887 4.50 -18.15 4.83
N VAL A 888 4.56 -19.37 5.34
CA VAL A 888 5.18 -20.50 4.66
C VAL A 888 4.54 -20.64 3.28
N ASP A 889 5.29 -20.36 2.22
CA ASP A 889 4.86 -20.59 0.84
C ASP A 889 5.03 -22.08 0.52
N GLY A 890 4.07 -22.87 1.00
CA GLY A 890 4.06 -24.33 0.87
C GLY A 890 4.06 -24.82 -0.59
N THR A 891 3.80 -23.95 -1.58
CA THR A 891 3.86 -24.32 -2.99
C THR A 891 5.26 -24.76 -3.43
N PHE A 892 6.30 -24.28 -2.73
CA PHE A 892 7.70 -24.57 -2.99
C PHE A 892 8.28 -25.70 -2.13
N ARG A 893 7.48 -26.28 -1.23
CA ARG A 893 7.95 -27.37 -0.37
C ARG A 893 8.45 -28.54 -1.20
N ASN A 894 9.60 -29.08 -0.81
CA ASN A 894 10.31 -30.17 -1.47
C ASN A 894 10.72 -29.86 -2.93
N ARG A 895 10.69 -28.60 -3.37
CA ARG A 895 11.25 -28.20 -4.67
C ARG A 895 12.72 -27.85 -4.54
N LEU A 896 13.48 -28.16 -5.59
CA LEU A 896 14.86 -27.70 -5.75
C LEU A 896 14.88 -26.24 -6.21
N ASN A 897 15.85 -25.48 -5.71
CA ASN A 897 16.22 -24.18 -6.26
C ASN A 897 16.71 -24.32 -7.72
N MET A 898 16.75 -23.23 -8.49
CA MET A 898 17.14 -23.26 -9.92
C MET A 898 18.58 -23.73 -10.15
N GLY A 899 19.45 -23.56 -9.15
CA GLY A 899 20.81 -24.09 -9.17
C GLY A 899 20.87 -25.62 -9.05
N GLY A 900 19.79 -26.28 -8.63
CA GLY A 900 19.73 -27.72 -8.38
C GLY A 900 20.47 -28.16 -7.11
N THR A 901 20.91 -27.23 -6.26
CA THR A 901 21.81 -27.48 -5.13
C THR A 901 21.10 -27.62 -3.79
N ARG A 902 19.90 -27.06 -3.66
CA ARG A 902 19.16 -27.03 -2.40
C ARG A 902 17.69 -27.34 -2.61
N GLN A 903 17.19 -28.26 -1.79
CA GLN A 903 15.77 -28.55 -1.67
C GLN A 903 15.21 -27.80 -0.45
N TRP A 904 14.12 -27.05 -0.63
CA TRP A 904 13.49 -26.34 0.49
C TRP A 904 12.51 -27.25 1.23
N THR A 905 12.81 -27.57 2.49
CA THR A 905 12.04 -28.55 3.28
C THR A 905 11.47 -27.96 4.57
N SER A 906 12.15 -26.97 5.15
CA SER A 906 11.75 -26.31 6.40
C SER A 906 10.81 -25.12 6.18
N ASP A 907 10.06 -24.77 7.22
CA ASP A 907 9.14 -23.64 7.18
C ASP A 907 9.91 -22.32 7.08
N GLU A 908 11.05 -22.20 7.75
CA GLU A 908 11.94 -21.05 7.69
C GLU A 908 12.41 -20.79 6.24
N GLN A 909 12.83 -21.83 5.51
CA GLN A 909 13.24 -21.71 4.10
C GLN A 909 12.09 -21.31 3.18
N LEU A 910 10.86 -21.62 3.54
CA LEU A 910 9.67 -21.29 2.78
C LEU A 910 9.03 -19.97 3.23
N THR A 911 9.63 -19.28 4.20
CA THR A 911 9.10 -18.06 4.82
C THR A 911 9.84 -16.82 4.28
N PRO A 912 9.34 -16.19 3.21
CA PRO A 912 9.89 -14.94 2.72
C PRO A 912 9.61 -13.81 3.70
N VAL A 913 10.55 -12.88 3.81
CA VAL A 913 10.51 -11.79 4.78
C VAL A 913 10.64 -10.44 4.08
N PHE A 914 9.75 -9.53 4.42
CA PHE A 914 9.86 -8.13 4.00
C PHE A 914 11.00 -7.45 4.75
N THR A 915 11.86 -6.78 4.00
CA THR A 915 13.04 -6.12 4.52
C THR A 915 12.97 -4.63 4.34
N THR A 916 13.50 -3.91 5.33
CA THR A 916 13.84 -2.50 5.19
C THR A 916 15.28 -2.34 4.75
N MET A 917 15.57 -1.29 3.98
CA MET A 917 16.93 -0.93 3.60
C MET A 917 17.65 -0.26 4.78
N ASP A 918 17.86 -0.99 5.87
CA ASP A 918 18.81 -0.60 6.92
C ASP A 918 20.25 -0.71 6.42
N ASP A 919 21.18 0.03 7.03
CA ASP A 919 22.61 0.00 6.68
C ASP A 919 23.18 -1.42 6.76
N SER A 920 22.75 -2.23 7.74
CA SER A 920 23.17 -3.62 7.87
C SER A 920 22.60 -4.52 6.78
N PHE A 921 21.35 -4.27 6.34
CA PHE A 921 20.76 -5.00 5.22
C PHE A 921 21.43 -4.64 3.90
N ILE A 922 21.71 -3.35 3.66
CA ILE A 922 22.44 -2.87 2.47
C ILE A 922 23.81 -3.56 2.38
N ASP A 923 24.56 -3.62 3.49
CA ASP A 923 25.87 -4.26 3.52
C ASP A 923 25.77 -5.78 3.28
N CYS A 924 24.82 -6.48 3.91
CA CYS A 924 24.57 -7.90 3.70
C CYS A 924 24.18 -8.20 2.25
N HIS A 925 23.26 -7.41 1.69
CA HIS A 925 22.78 -7.54 0.33
C HIS A 925 23.90 -7.34 -0.69
N LEU A 926 24.66 -6.26 -0.56
CA LEU A 926 25.82 -5.98 -1.43
C LEU A 926 26.87 -7.09 -1.35
N TRP A 927 27.10 -7.66 -0.17
CA TRP A 927 28.06 -8.76 0.02
C TRP A 927 27.70 -10.04 -0.73
N HIS A 928 26.44 -10.46 -0.65
CA HIS A 928 25.97 -11.64 -1.39
C HIS A 928 25.87 -11.33 -2.89
N MET A 929 25.40 -10.14 -3.26
CA MET A 929 25.22 -9.77 -4.66
C MET A 929 26.52 -9.61 -5.42
N THR A 930 27.55 -9.02 -4.80
CA THR A 930 28.89 -8.94 -5.41
C THR A 930 29.46 -10.31 -5.72
N ARG A 931 29.24 -11.31 -4.86
CA ARG A 931 29.66 -12.70 -5.15
C ARG A 931 28.90 -13.32 -6.30
N ILE A 932 27.60 -13.06 -6.39
CA ILE A 932 26.79 -13.52 -7.53
C ILE A 932 27.25 -12.83 -8.82
N ALA A 933 27.58 -11.53 -8.79
CA ALA A 933 28.15 -10.84 -9.95
C ALA A 933 29.51 -11.41 -10.37
N ASP A 934 30.41 -11.58 -9.42
CA ASP A 934 31.75 -12.12 -9.63
C ASP A 934 31.71 -13.56 -10.18
N ARG A 935 30.99 -14.45 -9.49
CA ARG A 935 31.00 -15.89 -9.74
C ARG A 935 29.96 -16.37 -10.73
N CYS A 936 28.82 -15.69 -10.84
CA CYS A 936 27.72 -16.10 -11.71
C CYS A 936 27.48 -15.17 -12.89
N GLY A 937 28.18 -14.04 -13.03
CA GLY A 937 28.20 -13.31 -14.29
C GLY A 937 27.16 -12.19 -14.48
N ILE A 938 26.41 -11.79 -13.45
CA ILE A 938 25.34 -10.80 -13.58
C ILE A 938 25.86 -9.35 -13.70
N ASN A 939 25.06 -8.48 -14.31
CA ASN A 939 25.31 -7.04 -14.51
C ASN A 939 24.48 -6.14 -13.59
N GLY A 940 23.60 -6.72 -12.78
CA GLY A 940 22.87 -6.01 -11.74
C GLY A 940 21.48 -6.60 -11.51
N THR A 941 20.56 -5.77 -11.02
CA THR A 941 19.29 -6.21 -10.45
C THR A 941 18.12 -5.39 -10.97
N PHE A 942 17.01 -6.04 -11.27
CA PHE A 942 15.70 -5.39 -11.35
C PHE A 942 15.04 -5.48 -9.98
N TYR A 943 14.97 -4.35 -9.27
CA TYR A 943 14.38 -4.30 -7.94
C TYR A 943 12.91 -3.87 -8.02
N ASP A 944 12.02 -4.82 -7.74
CA ASP A 944 10.57 -4.70 -7.87
C ASP A 944 9.89 -4.46 -6.51
N ASN A 945 8.73 -3.82 -6.53
CA ASN A 945 7.92 -3.50 -5.35
C ASN A 945 8.67 -2.73 -4.24
N TYR A 946 9.65 -1.91 -4.61
CA TYR A 946 10.20 -0.92 -3.69
C TYR A 946 9.18 0.21 -3.52
N GLN A 947 8.74 0.49 -2.30
CA GLN A 947 7.77 1.54 -2.01
C GLN A 947 8.29 2.41 -0.87
N THR A 948 8.05 3.72 -0.97
CA THR A 948 8.51 4.69 0.04
C THR A 948 7.77 4.51 1.37
N TYR A 949 6.44 4.39 1.31
CA TYR A 949 5.63 3.81 2.38
C TYR A 949 4.74 2.74 1.75
N THR A 950 4.71 1.54 2.33
CA THR A 950 4.00 0.41 1.73
C THR A 950 2.49 0.60 1.86
N THR A 951 1.78 0.66 0.74
CA THR A 951 0.32 0.67 0.74
C THR A 951 -0.18 -0.27 -0.35
N ASP A 952 -1.43 -0.70 -0.22
CA ASP A 952 -2.25 -1.39 -1.24
C ASP A 952 -2.30 -2.92 -1.10
N ARG A 953 -1.20 -3.61 -0.78
CA ARG A 953 -1.24 -5.08 -0.54
C ARG A 953 -1.25 -5.52 0.92
N LEU A 954 -0.93 -4.65 1.88
CA LEU A 954 -0.86 -5.00 3.31
C LEU A 954 -1.31 -3.79 4.17
N PRO A 955 -2.43 -3.86 4.91
CA PRO A 955 -2.96 -2.72 5.68
C PRO A 955 -2.19 -2.36 6.96
N THR A 956 -0.97 -2.86 7.18
CA THR A 956 -0.48 -3.10 8.56
C THR A 956 0.97 -2.70 8.80
N VAL A 957 1.31 -1.48 8.43
CA VAL A 957 2.45 -0.79 9.05
C VAL A 957 1.94 -0.13 10.32
N THR A 958 1.68 -0.92 11.35
CA THR A 958 1.29 -0.41 12.68
C THR A 958 2.09 -1.01 13.82
N ASP A 959 2.91 -2.03 13.55
CA ASP A 959 3.93 -2.47 14.48
C ASP A 959 5.28 -2.21 13.79
N ILE A 960 5.98 -1.15 14.19
CA ILE A 960 7.24 -0.74 13.59
C ILE A 960 8.38 -1.06 14.54
N THR A 961 9.20 -2.06 14.25
CA THR A 961 10.48 -2.23 14.95
C THR A 961 11.53 -2.63 13.91
N GLY A 962 11.80 -1.70 12.99
CA GLY A 962 12.93 -1.63 12.06
C GLY A 962 13.39 -0.16 11.98
N VAL A 963 13.97 0.32 10.86
CA VAL A 963 14.41 1.73 10.72
C VAL A 963 13.23 2.72 10.82
N ALA A 964 12.97 3.18 12.04
CA ALA A 964 11.99 4.17 12.43
C ALA A 964 12.58 4.99 13.57
N TYR A 965 12.03 6.16 13.84
CA TYR A 965 12.44 6.93 15.01
C TYR A 965 11.25 7.15 15.94
N ARG A 966 11.56 7.17 17.24
CA ARG A 966 10.59 7.51 18.26
C ARG A 966 10.44 9.03 18.35
N ARG A 967 9.21 9.51 18.26
CA ARG A 967 8.84 10.91 18.41
C ARG A 967 8.90 11.32 19.89
N GLU A 968 8.85 12.62 20.16
CA GLU A 968 8.86 13.16 21.53
C GLU A 968 7.65 12.72 22.37
N ASP A 969 6.53 12.39 21.73
CA ASP A 969 5.32 11.85 22.37
C ASP A 969 5.38 10.32 22.58
N GLY A 970 6.49 9.68 22.23
CA GLY A 970 6.70 8.24 22.34
C GLY A 970 6.20 7.42 21.15
N ALA A 971 5.45 8.01 20.22
CA ALA A 971 4.95 7.33 19.03
C ALA A 971 6.06 7.00 18.03
N LEU A 972 5.86 5.99 17.19
CA LEU A 972 6.86 5.52 16.22
C LEU A 972 6.58 6.07 14.84
N GLN A 973 7.57 6.73 14.25
CA GLN A 973 7.48 7.31 12.92
C GLN A 973 8.44 6.57 11.95
N PRO A 974 7.92 5.94 10.88
CA PRO A 974 8.73 5.13 9.98
C PRO A 974 9.65 5.98 9.10
N LEU A 975 10.83 5.43 8.72
CA LEU A 975 11.67 6.04 7.70
C LEU A 975 11.29 5.52 6.30
N ALA A 976 11.23 6.44 5.35
CA ALA A 976 10.95 6.22 3.94
C ALA A 976 12.15 5.69 3.12
N ASN A 977 13.37 5.86 3.63
CA ASN A 977 14.64 5.40 3.05
C ASN A 977 15.05 5.87 1.62
N PRO A 978 14.60 7.02 1.07
CA PRO A 978 15.07 7.45 -0.27
C PRO A 978 16.58 7.74 -0.31
N LEU A 979 17.17 8.22 0.80
CA LEU A 979 18.61 8.48 0.86
C LEU A 979 19.42 7.18 0.93
N ARG A 980 19.00 6.22 1.75
CA ARG A 980 19.59 4.88 1.78
C ARG A 980 19.45 4.12 0.47
N ARG A 981 18.33 4.29 -0.25
CA ARG A 981 18.16 3.74 -1.59
C ARG A 981 19.20 4.29 -2.57
N HIS A 982 19.38 5.60 -2.60
CA HIS A 982 20.41 6.24 -3.43
C HIS A 982 21.81 5.71 -3.09
N GLU A 983 22.11 5.57 -1.80
CA GLU A 983 23.38 5.00 -1.36
C GLU A 983 23.58 3.55 -1.84
N TRP A 984 22.55 2.71 -1.72
CA TRP A 984 22.59 1.33 -2.19
C TRP A 984 22.79 1.24 -3.71
N THR A 985 22.03 1.99 -4.52
CA THR A 985 22.16 1.94 -5.99
C THR A 985 23.52 2.43 -6.46
N ARG A 986 24.04 3.50 -5.85
CA ARG A 986 25.39 4.04 -6.07
C ARG A 986 26.48 3.01 -5.75
N ARG A 987 26.43 2.41 -4.56
CA ARG A 987 27.41 1.39 -4.13
C ARG A 987 27.36 0.18 -5.04
N TRP A 988 26.16 -0.28 -5.38
CA TRP A 988 26.00 -1.42 -6.27
C TRP A 988 26.55 -1.14 -7.69
N ALA A 989 26.31 0.06 -8.23
CA ALA A 989 26.82 0.45 -9.54
C ALA A 989 28.34 0.56 -9.54
N THR A 990 28.92 1.13 -8.48
CA THR A 990 30.36 1.24 -8.30
C THR A 990 31.00 -0.15 -8.18
N ALA A 991 30.43 -1.05 -7.40
CA ALA A 991 30.95 -2.41 -7.25
C ALA A 991 31.01 -3.17 -8.57
N LEU A 992 29.94 -3.11 -9.38
CA LEU A 992 29.91 -3.71 -10.73
C LEU A 992 30.95 -3.09 -11.66
N TRP A 993 31.08 -1.76 -11.64
CA TRP A 993 32.10 -1.05 -12.42
C TRP A 993 33.52 -1.50 -12.07
N MET A 994 33.82 -1.63 -10.78
CA MET A 994 35.12 -2.11 -10.29
C MET A 994 35.40 -3.56 -10.70
N MET A 995 34.37 -4.36 -10.98
CA MET A 995 34.49 -5.71 -11.55
C MET A 995 34.60 -5.73 -13.08
N ASN A 996 34.77 -4.56 -13.72
CA ASN A 996 34.74 -4.40 -15.18
C ASN A 996 33.42 -4.89 -15.80
N ARG A 997 32.31 -4.71 -15.07
CA ARG A 997 30.96 -5.04 -15.53
C ARG A 997 30.17 -3.76 -15.72
N PRO A 998 29.61 -3.50 -16.91
CA PRO A 998 28.70 -2.37 -17.11
C PRO A 998 27.52 -2.46 -16.13
N PRO A 999 27.33 -1.46 -15.25
CA PRO A 999 26.26 -1.51 -14.27
C PRO A 999 24.89 -1.42 -14.95
N MET A 1000 24.03 -2.39 -14.68
CA MET A 1000 22.66 -2.44 -15.19
C MET A 1000 21.69 -2.66 -14.04
N GLN A 1001 21.07 -1.58 -13.59
CA GLN A 1001 20.07 -1.62 -12.52
C GLN A 1001 18.76 -1.06 -13.05
N LEU A 1002 17.65 -1.69 -12.66
CA LEU A 1002 16.30 -1.24 -12.93
C LEU A 1002 15.55 -1.12 -11.60
N MET A 1003 14.78 -0.06 -11.46
CA MET A 1003 13.77 0.06 -10.42
C MET A 1003 12.43 0.40 -11.05
N SER A 1004 11.38 -0.25 -10.55
CA SER A 1004 10.01 -0.05 -11.02
C SER A 1004 9.45 1.24 -10.43
N ASN A 1005 9.00 2.19 -11.26
CA ASN A 1005 8.23 3.39 -10.87
C ASN A 1005 8.93 4.47 -10.01
N ASP A 1006 10.22 4.30 -9.77
CA ASP A 1006 11.04 5.21 -8.95
C ASP A 1006 12.02 6.00 -9.85
N PRO A 1007 11.56 7.05 -10.56
CA PRO A 1007 12.44 7.85 -11.43
C PRO A 1007 13.45 8.70 -10.65
N ASP A 1008 13.30 8.81 -9.32
CA ASP A 1008 14.31 9.40 -8.46
C ASP A 1008 15.55 8.49 -8.30
N ASN A 1009 15.48 7.22 -8.74
CA ASN A 1009 16.66 6.37 -8.90
C ASN A 1009 17.46 6.80 -10.14
N THR A 1010 18.45 7.66 -9.91
CA THR A 1010 19.26 8.27 -10.95
C THR A 1010 20.49 7.47 -11.38
N TYR A 1011 20.79 6.34 -10.71
CA TYR A 1011 21.98 5.52 -10.98
C TYR A 1011 21.78 4.39 -11.99
N GLY A 1012 20.58 3.83 -12.16
CA GLY A 1012 20.34 2.73 -13.12
C GLY A 1012 20.20 3.24 -14.56
N PRO A 1013 20.98 2.80 -15.56
CA PRO A 1013 21.02 3.39 -16.92
C PRO A 1013 19.68 3.31 -17.67
N THR A 1014 18.77 2.46 -17.19
CA THR A 1014 17.45 2.24 -17.73
C THR A 1014 16.44 2.40 -16.60
N TRP A 1015 15.28 2.94 -16.91
CA TRP A 1015 14.15 3.08 -15.99
C TRP A 1015 12.94 2.31 -16.54
N TYR A 1016 12.19 1.70 -15.64
CA TYR A 1016 11.09 0.80 -15.98
C TYR A 1016 9.78 1.34 -15.41
N VAL A 1017 8.84 1.66 -16.30
CA VAL A 1017 7.49 2.13 -15.95
C VAL A 1017 6.54 0.94 -15.99
N GLU A 1018 6.22 0.38 -14.82
CA GLU A 1018 5.37 -0.81 -14.71
C GLU A 1018 4.34 -0.66 -13.61
N GLY A 1019 3.09 -0.95 -13.89
CA GLY A 1019 2.08 -1.12 -12.86
C GLY A 1019 1.49 0.14 -12.22
N LEU A 1020 2.08 1.32 -12.43
CA LEU A 1020 1.35 2.60 -12.34
C LEU A 1020 0.30 2.74 -13.45
N VAL A 1021 0.47 1.92 -14.48
CA VAL A 1021 -0.23 2.01 -15.75
C VAL A 1021 -0.99 0.70 -16.02
N TYR A 1022 -1.31 -0.05 -14.96
CA TYR A 1022 -2.20 -1.19 -15.08
C TYR A 1022 -3.60 -0.71 -15.34
N HIS A 1023 -4.14 -1.21 -16.44
CA HIS A 1023 -5.52 -1.00 -16.74
C HIS A 1023 -6.34 -2.07 -15.99
N GLN A 1024 -7.19 -1.62 -15.05
CA GLN A 1024 -7.96 -2.51 -14.17
C GLN A 1024 -9.35 -2.90 -14.71
N SER A 1025 -9.86 -2.23 -15.77
CA SER A 1025 -11.21 -2.48 -16.29
C SER A 1025 -11.30 -2.22 -17.80
N PRO A 1026 -11.68 -3.21 -18.64
CA PRO A 1026 -11.78 -3.09 -20.12
C PRO A 1026 -12.73 -2.01 -20.64
N VAL A 1027 -13.51 -1.37 -19.77
CA VAL A 1027 -14.44 -0.31 -20.15
C VAL A 1027 -13.82 1.08 -19.98
N LYS A 1028 -12.75 1.22 -19.18
CA LYS A 1028 -12.12 2.50 -18.87
C LYS A 1028 -10.71 2.58 -19.42
N ASP A 1029 -10.40 3.62 -20.18
CA ASP A 1029 -9.03 3.88 -20.60
C ASP A 1029 -8.18 4.56 -19.49
N TRP A 1030 -6.91 4.83 -19.78
CA TRP A 1030 -5.97 5.39 -18.81
C TRP A 1030 -6.38 6.77 -18.31
N ILE A 1031 -6.92 7.61 -19.20
CA ILE A 1031 -7.31 8.97 -18.86
C ILE A 1031 -8.48 8.92 -17.88
N GLU A 1032 -9.44 8.02 -18.12
CA GLU A 1032 -10.60 7.78 -17.24
C GLU A 1032 -10.23 7.15 -15.90
N GLN A 1033 -9.13 6.38 -15.86
CA GLN A 1033 -8.53 5.86 -14.63
C GLN A 1033 -7.66 6.91 -13.91
N GLY A 1034 -7.58 8.12 -14.45
CA GLY A 1034 -6.86 9.26 -13.87
C GLY A 1034 -5.40 9.36 -14.28
N MET A 1035 -4.87 8.51 -15.17
CA MET A 1035 -3.54 8.69 -15.73
C MET A 1035 -3.61 9.66 -16.93
N THR A 1036 -3.68 10.96 -16.65
CA THR A 1036 -3.62 12.02 -17.65
C THR A 1036 -2.22 12.16 -18.25
N LEU A 1037 -2.10 12.89 -19.35
CA LEU A 1037 -0.81 13.14 -19.99
C LEU A 1037 0.16 13.86 -19.05
N ASP A 1038 -0.31 14.89 -18.31
CA ASP A 1038 0.53 15.63 -17.36
C ASP A 1038 0.97 14.77 -16.17
N ARG A 1039 0.11 13.85 -15.71
CA ARG A 1039 0.49 12.88 -14.68
C ARG A 1039 1.62 11.99 -15.19
N PHE A 1040 1.46 11.44 -16.38
CA PHE A 1040 2.49 10.61 -17.00
C PHE A 1040 3.78 11.41 -17.30
N ALA A 1041 3.65 12.68 -17.69
CA ALA A 1041 4.77 13.60 -17.86
C ALA A 1041 5.50 13.82 -16.52
N ALA A 1042 4.80 14.07 -15.42
CA ALA A 1042 5.42 14.25 -14.10
C ALA A 1042 6.17 12.98 -13.62
N PHE A 1043 5.71 11.79 -14.02
CA PHE A 1043 6.46 10.55 -13.78
C PHE A 1043 7.73 10.44 -14.61
N THR A 1044 7.69 10.86 -15.88
CA THR A 1044 8.74 10.57 -16.87
C THR A 1044 9.78 11.68 -17.00
N ALA A 1045 9.39 12.95 -16.77
CA ALA A 1045 10.22 14.15 -16.87
C ALA A 1045 11.40 14.15 -15.90
N SER A 1046 11.28 13.41 -14.80
CA SER A 1046 12.32 13.26 -13.80
C SER A 1046 13.37 12.17 -14.14
N SER A 1047 13.08 11.32 -15.13
CA SER A 1047 13.93 10.17 -15.44
C SER A 1047 15.23 10.58 -16.15
N SER A 1048 16.35 10.15 -15.60
CA SER A 1048 17.70 10.45 -16.11
C SER A 1048 18.29 9.28 -16.92
N GLY A 1049 17.46 8.31 -17.32
CA GLY A 1049 17.87 7.06 -17.96
C GLY A 1049 17.08 6.74 -19.22
N MET A 1050 17.38 5.59 -19.82
CA MET A 1050 16.63 5.01 -20.92
C MET A 1050 15.27 4.51 -20.41
N GLY A 1051 14.17 5.12 -20.83
CA GLY A 1051 12.84 4.76 -20.34
C GLY A 1051 12.19 3.62 -21.14
N LEU A 1052 11.70 2.61 -20.43
CA LEU A 1052 10.91 1.49 -20.98
C LEU A 1052 9.53 1.47 -20.31
N LEU A 1053 8.47 1.55 -21.12
CA LEU A 1053 7.09 1.38 -20.68
C LEU A 1053 6.67 -0.08 -20.78
N ALA A 1054 6.27 -0.65 -19.66
CA ALA A 1054 5.78 -2.02 -19.55
C ALA A 1054 4.43 -2.05 -18.83
N THR A 1055 3.40 -1.61 -19.54
CA THR A 1055 2.00 -1.73 -19.11
C THR A 1055 1.44 -3.10 -19.49
N HIS A 1056 0.56 -3.66 -18.67
CA HIS A 1056 -0.19 -4.87 -18.97
C HIS A 1056 -1.62 -4.50 -19.36
N ILE A 1057 -1.95 -4.69 -20.64
CA ILE A 1057 -3.33 -4.57 -21.13
C ILE A 1057 -3.95 -5.97 -21.10
N PRO A 1058 -4.95 -6.23 -20.23
CA PRO A 1058 -5.54 -7.56 -20.14
C PRO A 1058 -6.27 -7.92 -21.45
N PRO A 1059 -6.21 -9.19 -21.90
CA PRO A 1059 -7.01 -9.60 -23.04
C PRO A 1059 -8.51 -9.50 -22.72
N LEU A 1060 -9.28 -9.11 -23.72
CA LEU A 1060 -10.72 -9.32 -23.77
C LEU A 1060 -11.00 -10.82 -23.64
N LEU A 1061 -11.98 -11.14 -22.81
CA LEU A 1061 -12.43 -12.50 -22.59
C LEU A 1061 -13.80 -12.67 -23.26
N ARG A 1062 -13.93 -13.68 -24.13
CA ARG A 1062 -15.22 -14.18 -24.61
C ARG A 1062 -15.31 -15.64 -24.19
N ASP A 1063 -16.36 -16.01 -23.48
CA ASP A 1063 -16.57 -17.37 -22.95
C ASP A 1063 -15.38 -17.86 -22.09
N GLY A 1064 -14.78 -16.95 -21.31
CA GLY A 1064 -13.59 -17.22 -20.49
C GLY A 1064 -12.30 -17.45 -21.28
N ARG A 1065 -12.30 -17.28 -22.60
CA ARG A 1065 -11.14 -17.45 -23.48
C ARG A 1065 -10.62 -16.10 -24.00
N PRO A 1066 -9.30 -15.89 -24.08
CA PRO A 1066 -8.71 -14.67 -24.65
C PRO A 1066 -9.04 -14.51 -26.13
N THR A 1067 -9.80 -13.48 -26.51
CA THR A 1067 -10.18 -13.18 -27.90
C THR A 1067 -9.37 -12.06 -28.55
N GLY A 1068 -8.60 -11.29 -27.78
CA GLY A 1068 -7.73 -10.21 -28.25
C GLY A 1068 -7.61 -9.12 -27.20
N VAL A 1069 -7.06 -7.95 -27.53
CA VAL A 1069 -7.07 -6.75 -26.68
C VAL A 1069 -7.83 -5.63 -27.39
N GLU A 1070 -8.42 -4.68 -26.66
CA GLU A 1070 -9.06 -3.52 -27.29
C GLU A 1070 -7.98 -2.64 -27.94
N GLU A 1071 -8.01 -2.54 -29.26
CA GLU A 1071 -6.98 -1.87 -30.04
C GLU A 1071 -6.84 -0.38 -29.68
N ARG A 1072 -7.94 0.28 -29.30
CA ARG A 1072 -7.93 1.67 -28.82
C ARG A 1072 -7.03 1.85 -27.59
N LEU A 1073 -7.05 0.92 -26.64
CA LEU A 1073 -6.20 0.96 -25.44
C LEU A 1073 -4.72 0.77 -25.79
N VAL A 1074 -4.44 -0.14 -26.74
CA VAL A 1074 -3.09 -0.33 -27.29
C VAL A 1074 -2.59 0.95 -27.97
N ARG A 1075 -3.45 1.60 -28.77
CA ARG A 1075 -3.16 2.90 -29.39
C ARG A 1075 -2.87 3.97 -28.34
N LEU A 1076 -3.68 4.09 -27.29
CA LEU A 1076 -3.46 5.10 -26.26
C LEU A 1076 -2.14 4.86 -25.50
N ALA A 1077 -1.88 3.61 -25.10
CA ALA A 1077 -0.65 3.24 -24.38
C ALA A 1077 0.60 3.51 -25.21
N LEU A 1078 0.56 3.18 -26.51
CA LEU A 1078 1.64 3.45 -27.44
C LEU A 1078 1.85 4.97 -27.64
N ALA A 1079 0.78 5.76 -27.61
CA ALA A 1079 0.86 7.21 -27.74
C ALA A 1079 1.53 7.83 -26.53
N PHE A 1080 1.18 7.39 -25.31
CA PHE A 1080 1.84 7.83 -24.09
C PHE A 1080 3.35 7.51 -24.11
N ALA A 1081 3.72 6.32 -24.59
CA ALA A 1081 5.12 5.95 -24.76
C ALA A 1081 5.84 6.87 -25.76
N LEU A 1082 5.29 7.01 -26.97
CA LEU A 1082 5.91 7.76 -28.06
C LEU A 1082 5.92 9.28 -27.82
N LEU A 1083 4.87 9.84 -27.21
CA LEU A 1083 4.82 11.26 -26.85
C LEU A 1083 5.79 11.63 -25.71
N HIS A 1084 6.39 10.66 -25.01
CA HIS A 1084 7.39 10.87 -23.97
C HIS A 1084 8.74 10.23 -24.28
N ASP A 1085 8.95 9.79 -25.54
CA ASP A 1085 10.21 9.21 -26.00
C ASP A 1085 10.66 7.98 -25.18
N LEU A 1086 9.68 7.13 -24.85
CA LEU A 1086 9.84 5.86 -24.13
C LEU A 1086 9.64 4.68 -25.08
N ALA A 1087 10.45 3.64 -24.90
CA ALA A 1087 10.25 2.38 -25.62
C ALA A 1087 9.07 1.57 -25.05
N PRO A 1088 8.19 1.01 -25.88
CA PRO A 1088 7.13 0.11 -25.47
C PRO A 1088 7.67 -1.33 -25.34
N ASN A 1089 7.36 -2.01 -24.25
CA ASN A 1089 7.42 -3.47 -24.21
C ASN A 1089 6.26 -4.03 -25.03
N LEU A 1090 6.51 -4.34 -26.31
CA LEU A 1090 5.49 -4.74 -27.28
C LEU A 1090 4.65 -5.93 -26.82
N GLN A 1091 5.25 -6.92 -26.15
CA GLN A 1091 4.53 -8.09 -25.65
C GLN A 1091 3.53 -7.72 -24.55
N ARG A 1092 3.93 -6.86 -23.61
CA ARG A 1092 3.08 -6.46 -22.49
C ARG A 1092 1.99 -5.46 -22.93
N ILE A 1093 2.34 -4.55 -23.85
CA ILE A 1093 1.40 -3.58 -24.43
C ILE A 1093 0.34 -4.25 -25.31
N SER A 1094 0.70 -5.29 -26.08
CA SER A 1094 -0.29 -6.02 -26.90
C SER A 1094 -1.10 -7.07 -26.11
N GLY A 1095 -0.78 -7.31 -24.83
CA GLY A 1095 -1.51 -8.20 -23.91
C GLY A 1095 -1.37 -9.71 -24.18
N ASP A 1096 -1.46 -10.13 -25.45
CA ASP A 1096 -1.37 -11.53 -25.88
C ASP A 1096 -0.38 -11.75 -27.04
N GLY A 1097 0.32 -10.69 -27.47
CA GLY A 1097 1.25 -10.73 -28.60
C GLY A 1097 0.59 -10.84 -29.98
N ARG A 1098 -0.75 -10.79 -30.07
CA ARG A 1098 -1.48 -10.97 -31.34
C ARG A 1098 -1.76 -9.67 -32.08
N SER A 1099 -1.83 -8.54 -31.39
CA SER A 1099 -2.02 -7.24 -32.04
C SER A 1099 -0.84 -6.92 -32.97
N LYS A 1100 -1.12 -6.73 -34.27
CA LYS A 1100 -0.12 -6.33 -35.28
C LYS A 1100 0.19 -4.83 -35.25
N LEU A 1101 -0.65 -4.03 -34.59
CA LEU A 1101 -0.54 -2.57 -34.57
C LEU A 1101 0.81 -2.08 -34.00
N PRO A 1102 1.27 -2.51 -32.81
CA PRO A 1102 2.57 -2.07 -32.29
C PRO A 1102 3.73 -2.39 -33.23
N GLU A 1103 3.67 -3.53 -33.93
CA GLU A 1103 4.69 -3.92 -34.90
C GLU A 1103 4.60 -3.09 -36.20
N ALA A 1104 3.40 -2.77 -36.69
CA ALA A 1104 3.22 -1.89 -37.84
C ALA A 1104 3.77 -0.48 -37.57
N ILE A 1105 3.40 0.12 -36.43
CA ILE A 1105 3.93 1.43 -36.01
C ILE A 1105 5.44 1.37 -35.78
N ARG A 1106 5.94 0.28 -35.17
CA ARG A 1106 7.38 0.07 -35.00
C ARG A 1106 8.13 0.02 -36.33
N ARG A 1107 7.61 -0.68 -37.34
CA ARG A 1107 8.21 -0.72 -38.68
C ARG A 1107 8.19 0.65 -39.36
N ALA A 1108 7.06 1.36 -39.32
CA ALA A 1108 7.00 2.73 -39.85
C ALA A 1108 8.05 3.64 -39.19
N LEU A 1109 8.19 3.54 -37.86
CA LEU A 1109 9.21 4.27 -37.11
C LEU A 1109 10.63 3.87 -37.53
N LEU A 1110 10.95 2.57 -37.51
CA LEU A 1110 12.30 2.06 -37.75
C LEU A 1110 12.75 2.14 -39.20
N ASP A 1111 11.89 1.76 -40.13
CA ASP A 1111 12.24 1.52 -41.53
C ASP A 1111 12.03 2.77 -42.41
N ASP A 1112 10.99 3.58 -42.11
CA ASP A 1112 10.63 4.73 -42.96
C ASP A 1112 11.09 6.07 -42.36
N VAL A 1113 10.87 6.27 -41.05
CA VAL A 1113 11.34 7.48 -40.33
C VAL A 1113 12.82 7.36 -39.98
N GLU A 1114 13.33 6.13 -39.83
CA GLU A 1114 14.70 5.86 -39.37
C GLU A 1114 15.02 6.51 -38.01
N PHE A 1115 14.04 6.57 -37.10
CA PHE A 1115 14.16 7.31 -35.84
C PHE A 1115 15.25 6.77 -34.88
N ALA A 1116 15.72 5.55 -35.11
CA ALA A 1116 16.80 4.93 -34.36
C ALA A 1116 18.20 5.37 -34.85
N ARG A 1117 18.29 6.05 -36.00
CA ARG A 1117 19.54 6.64 -36.53
C ARG A 1117 19.88 7.95 -35.81
N GLU A 1118 21.17 8.25 -35.77
CA GLU A 1118 21.68 9.50 -35.22
C GLU A 1118 21.21 10.68 -36.08
N GLY A 1119 20.68 11.73 -35.43
CA GLY A 1119 20.06 12.88 -36.11
C GLY A 1119 18.53 12.87 -36.11
N ALA A 1120 17.88 11.81 -35.63
CA ALA A 1120 16.43 11.78 -35.42
C ALA A 1120 15.98 12.83 -34.39
N ARG A 1121 15.14 13.77 -34.84
CA ARG A 1121 14.54 14.81 -34.01
C ARG A 1121 13.19 14.36 -33.46
N TRP A 1122 13.01 14.56 -32.16
CA TRP A 1122 11.72 14.41 -31.49
C TRP A 1122 11.00 15.75 -31.43
N ILE A 1123 9.81 15.80 -32.01
CA ILE A 1123 8.89 16.94 -31.97
C ILE A 1123 8.08 16.79 -30.68
N ARG A 1124 8.45 17.59 -29.68
CA ARG A 1124 7.88 17.54 -28.33
C ARG A 1124 6.49 18.16 -28.33
N TYR A 1125 5.52 17.52 -27.72
CA TYR A 1125 4.13 18.01 -27.78
C TYR A 1125 3.89 19.33 -27.02
N TRP A 1126 4.75 19.63 -26.05
CA TRP A 1126 4.72 20.88 -25.28
C TRP A 1126 5.55 22.00 -25.93
N ASP A 1127 6.23 21.72 -27.05
CA ASP A 1127 7.10 22.67 -27.76
C ASP A 1127 7.16 22.29 -29.25
N ASN A 1128 6.00 22.37 -29.91
CA ASN A 1128 5.81 21.95 -31.30
C ASN A 1128 5.43 23.09 -32.25
N ALA A 1129 5.29 24.34 -31.79
CA ALA A 1129 4.67 25.41 -32.57
C ALA A 1129 5.45 25.78 -33.85
N GLU A 1130 6.77 25.57 -33.86
CA GLU A 1130 7.61 25.72 -35.06
C GLU A 1130 7.33 24.63 -36.11
N ALA A 1131 6.90 23.45 -35.64
CA ALA A 1131 6.69 22.26 -36.46
C ALA A 1131 5.21 22.11 -36.89
N LEU A 1132 4.27 22.37 -35.98
CA LEU A 1132 2.86 22.03 -36.11
C LEU A 1132 1.97 23.24 -35.80
N ALA A 1133 0.84 23.35 -36.48
CA ALA A 1133 -0.28 24.20 -36.06
C ALA A 1133 -1.56 23.38 -36.00
N LEU A 1134 -2.23 23.42 -34.85
CA LEU A 1134 -3.48 22.71 -34.57
C LEU A 1134 -4.64 23.71 -34.61
N GLY A 1135 -5.71 23.36 -35.32
CA GLY A 1135 -6.95 24.14 -35.39
C GLY A 1135 -7.77 24.09 -34.10
N ASP A 1136 -7.41 23.22 -33.16
CA ASP A 1136 -7.99 23.12 -31.82
C ASP A 1136 -6.88 22.86 -30.80
N SER A 1137 -6.73 23.75 -29.81
CA SER A 1137 -5.66 23.70 -28.81
C SER A 1137 -5.84 22.57 -27.79
N ARG A 1138 -6.99 21.89 -27.77
CA ARG A 1138 -7.23 20.74 -26.89
C ARG A 1138 -6.58 19.47 -27.44
N LEU A 1139 -6.21 19.43 -28.72
CA LEU A 1139 -5.43 18.33 -29.29
C LEU A 1139 -3.98 18.42 -28.85
N ILE A 1140 -3.37 17.27 -28.62
CA ILE A 1140 -1.95 17.14 -28.32
C ILE A 1140 -1.27 16.49 -29.52
N ALA A 1141 -0.21 17.11 -30.05
CA ALA A 1141 0.51 16.55 -31.18
C ALA A 1141 2.02 16.58 -30.98
N GLY A 1142 2.68 15.47 -31.25
CA GLY A 1142 4.14 15.34 -31.24
C GLY A 1142 4.59 14.35 -32.32
N GLY A 1143 5.86 13.99 -32.36
CA GLY A 1143 6.32 13.06 -33.39
C GLY A 1143 7.82 12.91 -33.53
N TYR A 1144 8.22 12.22 -34.59
CA TYR A 1144 9.60 11.93 -34.92
C TYR A 1144 9.85 12.22 -36.38
N VAL A 1145 10.99 12.85 -36.66
CA VAL A 1145 11.46 13.14 -38.01
C VAL A 1145 12.95 12.90 -38.07
N HIS A 1146 13.44 12.42 -39.21
CA HIS A 1146 14.86 12.31 -39.48
C HIS A 1146 15.18 13.10 -40.75
N PRO A 1147 16.23 13.93 -40.80
CA PRO A 1147 16.57 14.71 -41.99
C PRO A 1147 16.76 13.85 -43.26
N GLU A 1148 17.43 12.70 -43.10
CA GLU A 1148 17.62 11.70 -44.17
C GLU A 1148 16.45 10.71 -44.31
N GLY A 1149 15.46 10.77 -43.41
CA GLY A 1149 14.33 9.85 -43.40
C GLY A 1149 13.48 10.01 -44.66
N LYS A 1150 12.72 8.97 -45.02
CA LYS A 1150 11.79 9.04 -46.16
C LYS A 1150 10.52 9.80 -45.81
N CYS A 1151 10.18 9.84 -44.52
CA CYS A 1151 8.99 10.47 -43.96
C CYS A 1151 9.23 10.83 -42.49
N GLY A 1152 8.21 11.39 -41.84
CA GLY A 1152 8.09 11.54 -40.39
C GLY A 1152 6.89 10.79 -39.84
N LEU A 1153 6.85 10.56 -38.53
CA LEU A 1153 5.67 10.07 -37.82
C LEU A 1153 5.16 11.13 -36.85
N LEU A 1154 3.93 11.57 -37.03
CA LEU A 1154 3.19 12.40 -36.07
C LEU A 1154 2.22 11.55 -35.26
N ILE A 1155 2.04 11.91 -33.99
CA ILE A 1155 1.08 11.33 -33.07
C ILE A 1155 0.14 12.44 -32.65
N VAL A 1156 -1.15 12.31 -32.94
CA VAL A 1156 -2.18 13.27 -32.56
C VAL A 1156 -3.14 12.59 -31.59
N LEU A 1157 -3.12 13.04 -30.33
CA LEU A 1157 -3.94 12.56 -29.23
C LEU A 1157 -5.05 13.56 -28.94
N ASN A 1158 -6.28 13.07 -28.81
CA ASN A 1158 -7.38 13.83 -28.22
C ASN A 1158 -7.55 13.38 -26.76
N PRO A 1159 -7.14 14.15 -25.75
CA PRO A 1159 -7.27 13.78 -24.35
C PRO A 1159 -8.67 14.05 -23.77
N THR A 1160 -9.64 14.52 -24.57
CA THR A 1160 -10.95 14.96 -24.09
C THR A 1160 -12.03 13.89 -24.20
N GLU A 1161 -13.12 14.08 -23.44
CA GLU A 1161 -14.29 13.19 -23.42
C GLU A 1161 -15.21 13.31 -24.66
N SER A 1162 -14.86 14.15 -25.63
CA SER A 1162 -15.65 14.35 -26.85
C SER A 1162 -14.75 14.24 -28.09
N PRO A 1163 -15.28 13.79 -29.24
CA PRO A 1163 -14.53 13.84 -30.49
C PRO A 1163 -14.19 15.28 -30.86
N ILE A 1164 -13.03 15.48 -31.48
CA ILE A 1164 -12.58 16.78 -31.97
C ILE A 1164 -12.35 16.67 -33.47
N ALA A 1165 -13.00 17.53 -34.24
CA ALA A 1165 -12.71 17.77 -35.64
C ALA A 1165 -11.87 19.05 -35.75
N ALA A 1166 -10.64 18.94 -36.23
CA ALA A 1166 -9.72 20.07 -36.33
C ALA A 1166 -8.78 19.92 -37.54
N SER A 1167 -8.25 21.04 -38.01
CA SER A 1167 -7.16 21.04 -38.97
C SER A 1167 -5.81 20.79 -38.26
N LEU A 1168 -4.93 20.04 -38.91
CA LEU A 1168 -3.52 19.93 -38.57
C LEU A 1168 -2.71 20.45 -39.75
N VAL A 1169 -1.82 21.41 -39.50
CA VAL A 1169 -0.86 21.90 -40.48
C VAL A 1169 0.55 21.47 -40.06
N ALA A 1170 1.22 20.70 -40.91
CA ALA A 1170 2.65 20.42 -40.75
C ALA A 1170 3.44 21.49 -41.51
N LYS A 1171 4.19 22.32 -40.80
CA LYS A 1171 4.98 23.39 -41.41
C LYS A 1171 6.16 22.77 -42.15
N THR A 1172 6.50 23.28 -43.34
CA THR A 1172 7.46 22.74 -44.31
C THR A 1172 8.85 22.40 -43.73
N GLU A 1173 9.18 23.00 -42.59
CA GLU A 1173 10.40 22.77 -41.83
C GLU A 1173 10.45 21.37 -41.16
N LEU A 1174 9.32 20.67 -41.05
CA LEU A 1174 9.18 19.41 -40.30
C LEU A 1174 10.10 18.29 -40.79
N LEU A 1175 10.29 18.17 -42.10
CA LEU A 1175 11.08 17.11 -42.76
C LEU A 1175 12.33 17.65 -43.47
N GLY A 1176 12.57 18.97 -43.40
CA GLY A 1176 13.49 19.65 -44.29
C GLY A 1176 13.07 19.65 -45.77
N ARG A 1177 11.79 19.36 -46.07
CA ARG A 1177 11.20 19.27 -47.42
C ARG A 1177 9.69 19.53 -47.39
N ALA A 1178 9.09 19.81 -48.55
CA ALA A 1178 7.66 20.05 -48.67
C ALA A 1178 6.81 18.81 -48.32
N VAL A 1179 5.79 19.00 -47.48
CA VAL A 1179 4.82 17.97 -47.11
C VAL A 1179 3.84 17.77 -48.25
N SER A 1180 3.85 16.57 -48.81
CA SER A 1180 3.06 16.13 -49.96
C SER A 1180 1.78 15.38 -49.56
N GLU A 1181 1.79 14.64 -48.46
CA GLU A 1181 0.64 13.87 -47.99
C GLU A 1181 0.74 13.45 -46.50
N PHE A 1182 -0.41 13.16 -45.92
CA PHE A 1182 -0.56 12.50 -44.62
C PHE A 1182 -1.18 11.12 -44.82
N ILE A 1183 -0.61 10.10 -44.19
CA ILE A 1183 -1.03 8.70 -44.29
C ILE A 1183 -1.21 8.13 -42.88
N GLU A 1184 -2.31 7.44 -42.61
CA GLU A 1184 -2.47 6.74 -41.34
C GLU A 1184 -1.51 5.54 -41.28
N ALA A 1185 -0.60 5.53 -40.30
CA ALA A 1185 0.55 4.63 -40.21
C ALA A 1185 0.16 3.15 -40.09
N ASP A 1186 -0.97 2.86 -39.45
CA ASP A 1186 -1.41 1.48 -39.23
C ASP A 1186 -2.29 0.91 -40.35
N THR A 1187 -2.99 1.76 -41.13
CA THR A 1187 -3.83 1.32 -42.26
C THR A 1187 -3.16 1.52 -43.62
N GLY A 1188 -2.19 2.43 -43.71
CA GLY A 1188 -1.58 2.86 -44.97
C GLY A 1188 -2.49 3.76 -45.84
N VAL A 1189 -3.64 4.20 -45.32
CA VAL A 1189 -4.60 5.03 -46.06
C VAL A 1189 -4.19 6.50 -46.02
N ALA A 1190 -4.12 7.15 -47.18
CA ALA A 1190 -3.91 8.58 -47.27
C ALA A 1190 -5.13 9.35 -46.71
N VAL A 1191 -4.89 10.25 -45.75
CA VAL A 1191 -5.94 11.05 -45.09
C VAL A 1191 -5.99 12.49 -45.60
N ALA A 1192 -4.91 13.00 -46.20
CA ALA A 1192 -4.87 14.31 -46.84
C ALA A 1192 -3.71 14.43 -47.86
N THR A 1193 -3.90 15.28 -48.86
CA THR A 1193 -2.83 15.70 -49.79
C THR A 1193 -2.40 17.14 -49.46
N GLY A 1194 -1.09 17.39 -49.48
CA GLY A 1194 -0.46 18.64 -49.07
C GLY A 1194 -0.19 18.74 -47.57
N ALA A 1195 0.17 19.95 -47.13
CA ALA A 1195 0.65 20.22 -45.76
C ALA A 1195 -0.46 20.41 -44.70
N THR A 1196 -1.74 20.28 -45.09
CA THR A 1196 -2.89 20.46 -44.19
C THR A 1196 -3.78 19.22 -44.23
N ALA A 1197 -4.09 18.66 -43.07
CA ALA A 1197 -5.03 17.56 -42.90
C ALA A 1197 -6.23 18.00 -42.07
N ALA A 1198 -7.44 17.66 -42.51
CA ALA A 1198 -8.63 17.73 -41.66
C ALA A 1198 -8.74 16.39 -40.92
N LEU A 1199 -8.68 16.44 -39.59
CA LEU A 1199 -8.69 15.26 -38.75
C LEU A 1199 -9.94 15.25 -37.89
N GLU A 1200 -10.60 14.10 -37.83
CA GLU A 1200 -11.53 13.78 -36.76
C GLU A 1200 -10.81 12.81 -35.81
N VAL A 1201 -10.61 13.22 -34.56
CA VAL A 1201 -9.95 12.41 -33.53
C VAL A 1201 -10.98 12.05 -32.45
N PRO A 1202 -11.36 10.77 -32.30
CA PRO A 1202 -12.34 10.34 -31.31
C PRO A 1202 -11.93 10.69 -29.88
N ARG A 1203 -12.89 10.65 -28.95
CA ARG A 1203 -12.64 10.74 -27.49
C ARG A 1203 -11.51 9.81 -27.07
N HIS A 1204 -10.52 10.32 -26.33
CA HIS A 1204 -9.31 9.59 -25.92
C HIS A 1204 -8.68 8.78 -27.08
N GLY A 1205 -8.84 9.29 -28.31
CA GLY A 1205 -8.42 8.65 -29.55
C GLY A 1205 -7.06 9.15 -29.99
N VAL A 1206 -6.38 8.33 -30.80
CA VAL A 1206 -5.05 8.63 -31.33
C VAL A 1206 -5.02 8.40 -32.83
N ARG A 1207 -4.41 9.33 -33.56
CA ARG A 1207 -4.00 9.17 -34.96
C ARG A 1207 -2.48 9.07 -35.03
N TYR A 1208 -1.98 8.09 -35.79
CA TYR A 1208 -0.57 7.93 -36.09
C TYR A 1208 -0.38 8.27 -37.56
N LEU A 1209 0.22 9.41 -37.87
CA LEU A 1209 0.27 9.93 -39.23
C LEU A 1209 1.70 9.90 -39.75
N ILE A 1210 1.94 9.12 -40.80
CA ILE A 1210 3.14 9.25 -41.62
C ILE A 1210 2.99 10.52 -42.47
N VAL A 1211 4.00 11.38 -42.42
CA VAL A 1211 4.07 12.63 -43.18
C VAL A 1211 5.19 12.52 -44.20
N ARG A 1212 4.90 12.67 -45.49
CA ARG A 1212 5.88 12.55 -46.58
C ARG A 1212 6.22 13.85 -47.26
#